data_AF-A0A7K6KP94-F1
#
_entry.id   AF-A0A7K6KP94-F1
#
_cell.length_a   1.000
_cell.length_b   1.000
_cell.length_c   1.000
_cell.angle_alpha   90.00
_cell.angle_beta   90.00
_cell.angle_gamma   90.00
#
_symmetry.space_group_name_H-M   'P 1'
#
loop_
_entity.id
_entity.type
_entity.pdbx_description
1 polymer ?
#
loop_
_entity_poly.entity_id
_entity_poly.type
_entity_poly.pdbx_seq_one_letter_code
_entity_poly.pdbx_strand_id
1 'polypeptide(L)'
;QVGLLDLELNQLTKALFLALVALSVVMVTLQGFVGPWYRNLFRFLLLFSYIIPISLRVNLDMGKAAYGWMIMKDDNIPGTVVRTSTIPEELGRLVYLLTDKTGTLTQNEMIFKRLHLGTVSYGTDTMDEIQSHIINSYSQVHSQNSGNSTSSTPSRKPQSSAPKVRKSVSSRIHEAVKAIALCHNVTPVYESRAGVSGETEYAEVDQDFSDENRTYQASSPDEVALVQWTESVGLTLVNRDLTSMQLKTPGGHILTYYILQIFPFTSESKRMGIIVRDESSGEITFYMKGADVAMSTIVQYNDWLEEECGNMAREGLRTLVVAKKSLTEEQYQDFESRYNQAKLSIHDRNLKVAAVVESLEREMELLCLTGVEDQLQADVRPTLEMLRNAGIKIWMLTGDKLETATCIAKSSHLVSRNQDIHIFRPVATRGEAHLELNAFRRKHDCALVISGDSLEVCLKYYEHEFVELACQCPAVVCCRCSPTQKAHIVKLLQHHTGKRTCAIGDGGNDVSMIQAADCGIGIEGKEGKQASLAADFSITQFKHIGRLLMVHGRNSYKRSAALGQFVMHRGLIISTMQAVFSSVFYFASVPLYQGFLMVGYATIYTMFPVFSLVLDQDVKPEMALLYPELYKDLTKGRSLSFKTFLIWVLISIYQGGILMYGALLLFESEFVHVVAISFTALILTELLMVALTIRTWHWLMVVAEFLSLGCYVASLAFLNEYFGDFHVTGSHYLFSHFVSADVAFITTVTFLWKVSAITVVSCLPLYILKYLKRKFSPPSYSKLTS
;
A
#
# COMPACT_ATOMS: atom_id res chain seq x y z
N GLN A 1 -15.38 2.44 12.06
CA GLN A 1 -15.03 3.83 11.68
C GLN A 1 -16.14 4.40 10.80
N VAL A 2 -16.34 5.72 10.83
CA VAL A 2 -17.24 6.44 9.89
C VAL A 2 -16.36 7.07 8.80
N GLY A 3 -16.69 6.86 7.53
CA GLY A 3 -15.92 7.41 6.41
C GLY A 3 -16.05 8.93 6.26
N LEU A 4 -15.12 9.57 5.54
CA LEU A 4 -15.22 10.95 5.09
C LEU A 4 -16.48 11.19 4.26
N LEU A 5 -16.80 10.26 3.35
CA LEU A 5 -17.96 10.39 2.49
C LEU A 5 -19.26 10.39 3.31
N ASP A 6 -19.33 9.54 4.34
CA ASP A 6 -20.46 9.54 5.28
C ASP A 6 -20.58 10.88 6.04
N LEU A 7 -19.46 11.48 6.44
CA LEU A 7 -19.44 12.80 7.09
C LEU A 7 -19.88 13.91 6.12
N GLU A 8 -19.41 13.90 4.88
CA GLU A 8 -19.81 14.81 3.81
C GLU A 8 -21.32 14.69 3.53
N LEU A 9 -21.84 13.46 3.40
CA LEU A 9 -23.28 13.20 3.24
C LEU A 9 -24.10 13.66 4.44
N ASN A 10 -23.62 13.47 5.66
CA ASN A 10 -24.32 13.95 6.86
C ASN A 10 -24.46 15.49 6.84
N GLN A 11 -23.45 16.21 6.38
CA GLN A 11 -23.56 17.67 6.19
C GLN A 11 -24.62 18.05 5.15
N LEU A 12 -24.69 17.32 4.03
CA LEU A 12 -25.74 17.53 3.02
C LEU A 12 -27.14 17.21 3.55
N THR A 13 -27.29 16.13 4.31
CA THR A 13 -28.56 15.76 4.96
C THR A 13 -29.01 16.81 5.97
N LYS A 14 -28.09 17.43 6.72
CA LYS A 14 -28.42 18.58 7.59
C LYS A 14 -28.92 19.78 6.79
N ALA A 15 -28.34 20.07 5.62
CA ALA A 15 -28.83 21.12 4.74
C ALA A 15 -30.24 20.80 4.19
N LEU A 16 -30.50 19.55 3.82
CA LEU A 16 -31.82 19.07 3.41
C LEU A 16 -32.86 19.21 4.53
N PHE A 17 -32.48 18.95 5.78
CA PHE A 17 -33.34 19.16 6.94
C PHE A 17 -33.70 20.64 7.14
N LEU A 18 -32.73 21.55 6.98
CA LEU A 18 -33.02 22.99 7.03
C LEU A 18 -33.96 23.42 5.89
N ALA A 19 -33.75 22.89 4.68
CA ALA A 19 -34.61 23.16 3.53
C ALA A 19 -36.05 22.65 3.75
N LEU A 20 -36.21 21.46 4.34
CA LEU A 20 -37.49 20.88 4.74
C LEU A 20 -38.27 21.80 5.68
N VAL A 21 -37.62 22.26 6.75
CA VAL A 21 -38.26 23.16 7.73
C VAL A 21 -38.62 24.50 7.09
N ALA A 22 -37.70 25.07 6.33
CA ALA A 22 -37.92 26.34 5.64
C ALA A 22 -39.10 26.26 4.65
N LEU A 23 -39.15 25.22 3.81
CA LEU A 23 -40.24 25.02 2.86
C LEU A 23 -41.59 24.85 3.57
N SER A 24 -41.63 24.09 4.67
CA SER A 24 -42.84 23.91 5.46
C SER A 24 -43.35 25.22 6.07
N VAL A 25 -42.45 26.06 6.59
CA VAL A 25 -42.79 27.39 7.10
C VAL A 25 -43.30 28.29 5.97
N VAL A 26 -42.64 28.30 4.81
CA VAL A 26 -43.07 29.08 3.65
C VAL A 26 -44.51 28.70 3.24
N MET A 27 -44.82 27.41 3.17
CA MET A 27 -46.18 26.97 2.80
C MET A 27 -47.25 27.44 3.79
N VAL A 28 -46.97 27.40 5.10
CA VAL A 28 -47.90 27.91 6.13
C VAL A 28 -48.02 29.44 6.08
N THR A 29 -46.92 30.16 5.80
CA THR A 29 -46.95 31.62 5.67
C THR A 29 -47.80 32.06 4.48
N LEU A 30 -47.70 31.36 3.35
CA LEU A 30 -48.50 31.61 2.15
C LEU A 30 -49.98 31.23 2.34
N GLN A 31 -50.27 30.23 3.19
CA GLN A 31 -51.63 29.89 3.62
C GLN A 31 -52.26 30.99 4.51
N GLY A 32 -51.46 31.90 5.08
CA GLY A 32 -51.96 33.04 5.87
C GLY A 32 -52.20 32.77 7.36
N PHE A 33 -51.51 31.78 7.96
CA PHE A 33 -51.62 31.44 9.40
C PHE A 33 -53.06 31.23 9.91
N VAL A 34 -53.94 30.70 9.05
CA VAL A 34 -55.36 30.52 9.38
C VAL A 34 -55.57 29.32 10.31
N GLY A 35 -56.36 29.50 11.38
CA GLY A 35 -56.72 28.44 12.32
C GLY A 35 -55.53 27.95 13.18
N PRO A 36 -55.50 26.67 13.61
CA PRO A 36 -54.37 26.10 14.35
C PRO A 36 -53.18 25.86 13.41
N TRP A 37 -52.52 26.95 13.00
CA TRP A 37 -51.41 26.99 12.04
C TRP A 37 -50.28 26.00 12.37
N TYR A 38 -50.05 25.72 13.65
CA TYR A 38 -49.06 24.74 14.10
C TYR A 38 -49.41 23.32 13.62
N ARG A 39 -50.69 22.95 13.53
CA ARG A 39 -51.11 21.64 12.98
C ARG A 39 -50.81 21.55 11.49
N ASN A 40 -51.04 22.63 10.75
CA ASN A 40 -50.71 22.69 9.32
C ASN A 40 -49.19 22.66 9.10
N LEU A 41 -48.41 23.31 9.97
CA LEU A 41 -46.96 23.22 9.95
C LEU A 41 -46.47 21.77 10.11
N PHE A 42 -46.98 21.03 11.10
CA PHE A 42 -46.65 19.62 11.26
C PHE A 42 -47.11 18.75 10.09
N ARG A 43 -48.27 19.04 9.48
CA ARG A 43 -48.72 18.35 8.27
C ARG A 43 -47.76 18.59 7.11
N PHE A 44 -47.32 19.83 6.86
CA PHE A 44 -46.34 20.12 5.82
C PHE A 44 -44.97 19.49 6.10
N LEU A 45 -44.51 19.49 7.35
CA LEU A 45 -43.28 18.80 7.75
C LEU A 45 -43.35 17.30 7.43
N LEU A 46 -44.50 16.65 7.70
CA LEU A 46 -44.70 15.24 7.36
C LEU A 46 -44.76 15.02 5.85
N LEU A 47 -45.46 15.87 5.11
CA LEU A 47 -45.57 15.79 3.64
C LEU A 47 -44.21 15.94 2.95
N PHE A 48 -43.38 16.87 3.41
CA PHE A 48 -42.06 17.11 2.83
C PHE A 48 -40.95 16.24 3.44
N SER A 49 -41.25 15.38 4.41
CA SER A 49 -40.23 14.53 5.06
C SER A 49 -39.41 13.67 4.08
N TYR A 50 -39.98 13.35 2.91
CA TYR A 50 -39.32 12.65 1.81
C TYR A 50 -38.14 13.41 1.17
N ILE A 51 -37.98 14.72 1.45
CA ILE A 51 -36.75 15.48 1.13
C ILE A 51 -35.51 14.79 1.71
N ILE A 52 -35.65 14.13 2.86
CA ILE A 52 -34.59 13.33 3.48
C ILE A 52 -34.87 11.85 3.19
N PRO A 53 -34.25 11.26 2.15
CA PRO A 53 -34.49 9.87 1.79
C PRO A 53 -33.92 8.92 2.85
N ILE A 54 -34.81 8.23 3.58
CA ILE A 54 -34.44 7.20 4.56
C ILE A 54 -33.60 6.08 3.91
N SER A 55 -33.87 5.78 2.63
CA SER A 55 -33.17 4.75 1.86
C SER A 55 -31.73 5.12 1.49
N LEU A 56 -31.26 6.35 1.71
CA LEU A 56 -29.89 6.79 1.39
C LEU A 56 -28.84 5.92 2.07
N ARG A 57 -28.99 5.73 3.38
CA ARG A 57 -28.03 4.94 4.17
C ARG A 57 -28.01 3.47 3.73
N VAL A 58 -29.19 2.88 3.55
CA VAL A 58 -29.32 1.48 3.14
C VAL A 58 -28.68 1.23 1.77
N ASN A 59 -28.94 2.10 0.78
CA ASN A 59 -28.34 1.96 -0.55
C ASN A 59 -26.81 2.08 -0.51
N LEU A 60 -26.28 3.00 0.28
CA LEU A 60 -24.83 3.16 0.42
C LEU A 60 -24.20 1.97 1.13
N ASP A 61 -24.80 1.47 2.22
CA ASP A 61 -24.29 0.29 2.93
C ASP A 61 -24.31 -0.97 2.05
N MET A 62 -25.37 -1.16 1.26
CA MET A 62 -25.43 -2.22 0.24
C MET A 62 -24.37 -2.03 -0.85
N GLY A 63 -24.14 -0.78 -1.29
CA GLY A 63 -23.11 -0.46 -2.28
C GLY A 63 -21.71 -0.77 -1.77
N LYS A 64 -21.42 -0.42 -0.51
CA LYS A 64 -20.16 -0.70 0.17
C LYS A 64 -19.90 -2.21 0.29
N ALA A 65 -20.92 -2.99 0.66
CA ALA A 65 -20.83 -4.46 0.67
C ALA A 65 -20.51 -5.03 -0.73
N ALA A 66 -21.17 -4.50 -1.77
CA ALA A 66 -20.91 -4.90 -3.16
C ALA A 66 -19.48 -4.54 -3.60
N TYR A 67 -18.97 -3.36 -3.23
CA TYR A 67 -17.57 -3.01 -3.52
C TYR A 67 -16.59 -3.95 -2.82
N GLY A 68 -16.84 -4.28 -1.55
CA GLY A 68 -16.02 -5.24 -0.82
C GLY A 68 -15.96 -6.60 -1.51
N TRP A 69 -17.11 -7.10 -1.96
CA TRP A 69 -17.20 -8.34 -2.73
C TRP A 69 -16.46 -8.27 -4.08
N MET A 70 -16.56 -7.14 -4.79
CA MET A 70 -15.83 -6.95 -6.06
C MET A 70 -14.31 -6.93 -5.87
N ILE A 71 -13.82 -6.34 -4.77
CA ILE A 71 -12.38 -6.34 -4.43
C ILE A 71 -11.89 -7.77 -4.18
N MET A 72 -12.65 -8.56 -3.40
CA MET A 72 -12.27 -9.94 -3.06
C MET A 72 -12.28 -10.90 -4.26
N LYS A 73 -12.98 -10.55 -5.34
CA LYS A 73 -13.11 -11.38 -6.55
C LYS A 73 -12.20 -10.91 -7.71
N ASP A 74 -11.30 -9.96 -7.48
CA ASP A 74 -10.42 -9.48 -8.55
C ASP A 74 -9.19 -10.37 -8.72
N ASP A 75 -9.10 -11.04 -9.86
CA ASP A 75 -8.03 -12.00 -10.21
C ASP A 75 -6.62 -11.38 -10.21
N ASN A 76 -6.50 -10.05 -10.35
CA ASN A 76 -5.20 -9.35 -10.37
C ASN A 76 -4.66 -9.02 -8.97
N ILE A 77 -5.48 -9.17 -7.93
CA ILE A 77 -5.10 -9.00 -6.52
C ILE A 77 -5.56 -10.23 -5.72
N PRO A 78 -5.09 -11.43 -6.07
CA PRO A 78 -5.58 -12.68 -5.50
C PRO A 78 -5.29 -12.75 -3.99
N GLY A 79 -6.22 -13.35 -3.24
CA GLY A 79 -6.13 -13.47 -1.79
C GLY A 79 -6.42 -12.17 -1.03
N THR A 80 -6.87 -11.11 -1.70
CA THR A 80 -7.30 -9.89 -1.02
C THR A 80 -8.57 -10.13 -0.22
N VAL A 81 -8.57 -9.76 1.07
CA VAL A 81 -9.73 -9.89 1.96
C VAL A 81 -10.15 -8.51 2.46
N VAL A 82 -11.42 -8.16 2.27
CA VAL A 82 -12.01 -6.95 2.85
C VAL A 82 -12.61 -7.31 4.21
N ARG A 83 -12.04 -6.76 5.27
CA ARG A 83 -12.43 -7.05 6.66
C ARG A 83 -13.40 -6.01 7.18
N THR A 84 -13.20 -4.76 6.81
CA THR A 84 -14.11 -3.65 7.14
C THR A 84 -14.87 -3.24 5.89
N SER A 85 -16.14 -3.64 5.80
CA SER A 85 -16.99 -3.32 4.65
C SER A 85 -17.44 -1.86 4.60
N THR A 86 -17.22 -1.05 5.63
CA THR A 86 -17.78 0.32 5.72
C THR A 86 -16.91 1.41 5.09
N ILE A 87 -15.67 1.11 4.70
CA ILE A 87 -14.68 2.09 4.24
C ILE A 87 -14.11 1.94 2.80
N PRO A 88 -14.62 1.10 1.87
CA PRO A 88 -14.05 1.00 0.50
C PRO A 88 -13.88 2.34 -0.24
N GLU A 89 -14.72 3.33 0.04
CA GLU A 89 -14.66 4.67 -0.55
C GLU A 89 -13.51 5.55 -0.02
N GLU A 90 -13.00 5.28 1.20
CA GLU A 90 -11.85 6.00 1.74
C GLU A 90 -10.59 5.74 0.93
N LEU A 91 -10.46 4.55 0.34
CA LEU A 91 -9.35 4.19 -0.56
C LEU A 91 -9.22 5.14 -1.75
N GLY A 92 -10.28 5.85 -2.14
CA GLY A 92 -10.27 6.85 -3.22
C GLY A 92 -9.86 8.25 -2.79
N ARG A 93 -9.63 8.49 -1.49
CA ARG A 93 -9.39 9.83 -0.90
C ARG A 93 -8.10 9.94 -0.09
N LEU A 94 -7.26 8.90 -0.11
CA LEU A 94 -5.98 8.87 0.62
C LEU A 94 -5.00 9.90 0.07
N VAL A 95 -4.22 10.51 0.97
CA VAL A 95 -3.17 11.48 0.60
C VAL A 95 -1.83 11.06 1.19
N TYR A 96 -1.82 10.47 2.37
CA TYR A 96 -0.61 9.96 3.01
C TYR A 96 -0.66 8.43 3.08
N LEU A 97 0.43 7.78 2.69
CA LEU A 97 0.67 6.36 2.90
C LEU A 97 1.86 6.20 3.86
N LEU A 98 1.61 5.62 5.02
CA LEU A 98 2.63 5.25 5.98
C LEU A 98 2.92 3.76 5.80
N THR A 99 4.17 3.40 5.52
CA THR A 99 4.58 2.03 5.23
C THR A 99 5.66 1.57 6.19
N ASP A 100 5.56 0.33 6.67
CA ASP A 100 6.70 -0.34 7.28
C ASP A 100 7.73 -0.76 6.22
N LYS A 101 8.96 -1.07 6.67
CA LYS A 101 10.08 -1.51 5.84
C LYS A 101 10.16 -3.03 5.77
N THR A 102 10.25 -3.72 6.92
CA THR A 102 10.56 -5.16 7.01
C THR A 102 9.29 -5.93 6.72
N GLY A 103 9.35 -6.95 5.85
CA GLY A 103 8.19 -7.79 5.53
C GLY A 103 7.08 -7.09 4.74
N THR A 104 7.13 -5.75 4.62
CA THR A 104 6.23 -4.92 3.80
C THR A 104 6.88 -4.49 2.49
N LEU A 105 7.96 -3.72 2.54
CA LEU A 105 8.70 -3.33 1.33
C LEU A 105 9.77 -4.37 0.98
N THR A 106 10.38 -4.99 1.98
CA THR A 106 11.36 -6.07 1.80
C THR A 106 10.75 -7.44 2.06
N GLN A 107 11.34 -8.48 1.49
CA GLN A 107 11.01 -9.88 1.75
C GLN A 107 11.74 -10.42 3.00
N ASN A 108 12.60 -9.59 3.62
CA ASN A 108 13.52 -9.99 4.69
C ASN A 108 14.47 -11.13 4.26
N GLU A 109 14.81 -11.17 2.97
CA GLU A 109 15.75 -12.12 2.37
C GLU A 109 17.01 -11.36 1.95
N MET A 110 18.15 -11.70 2.56
CA MET A 110 19.43 -11.08 2.27
C MET A 110 20.12 -11.86 1.15
N ILE A 111 20.53 -11.16 0.09
CA ILE A 111 21.15 -11.78 -1.08
C ILE A 111 22.49 -11.11 -1.37
N PHE A 112 23.53 -11.91 -1.54
CA PHE A 112 24.81 -11.43 -2.03
C PHE A 112 24.68 -10.99 -3.49
N LYS A 113 25.02 -9.73 -3.80
CA LYS A 113 24.88 -9.17 -5.15
C LYS A 113 26.19 -8.83 -5.82
N ARG A 114 27.20 -8.45 -5.04
CA ARG A 114 28.39 -7.82 -5.63
C ARG A 114 29.66 -8.08 -4.82
N LEU A 115 30.74 -8.38 -5.54
CA LEU A 115 32.10 -8.53 -5.00
C LEU A 115 33.03 -7.59 -5.76
N HIS A 116 33.79 -6.75 -5.06
CA HIS A 116 34.73 -5.83 -5.67
C HIS A 116 36.15 -6.08 -5.13
N LEU A 117 37.12 -6.30 -6.03
CA LEU A 117 38.53 -6.59 -5.70
C LEU A 117 39.49 -5.42 -6.01
N GLY A 118 38.94 -4.25 -6.32
CA GLY A 118 39.66 -3.01 -6.64
C GLY A 118 39.89 -2.83 -8.13
N THR A 119 40.40 -3.85 -8.81
CA THR A 119 40.64 -3.81 -10.27
C THR A 119 39.46 -4.36 -11.07
N VAL A 120 38.62 -5.19 -10.44
CA VAL A 120 37.49 -5.88 -11.07
C VAL A 120 36.32 -5.89 -10.09
N SER A 121 35.11 -5.67 -10.60
CA SER A 121 33.85 -5.84 -9.89
C SER A 121 33.07 -6.97 -10.54
N TYR A 122 32.65 -7.93 -9.73
CA TYR A 122 31.75 -9.00 -10.13
C TYR A 122 30.35 -8.67 -9.61
N GLY A 123 29.39 -8.58 -10.51
CA GLY A 123 27.95 -8.53 -10.21
C GLY A 123 27.29 -9.88 -10.48
N THR A 124 25.97 -9.98 -10.26
CA THR A 124 25.19 -11.21 -10.40
C THR A 124 25.44 -11.98 -11.69
N ASP A 125 25.58 -11.26 -12.81
CA ASP A 125 25.67 -11.86 -14.15
C ASP A 125 27.09 -12.40 -14.46
N THR A 126 28.07 -12.06 -13.61
CA THR A 126 29.49 -12.43 -13.75
C THR A 126 29.95 -13.36 -12.62
N MET A 127 29.04 -13.83 -11.77
CA MET A 127 29.38 -14.68 -10.61
C MET A 127 29.91 -16.05 -11.04
N ASP A 128 29.48 -16.58 -12.19
CA ASP A 128 29.95 -17.87 -12.72
C ASP A 128 31.46 -17.88 -12.99
N GLU A 129 32.04 -16.72 -13.34
CA GLU A 129 33.48 -16.58 -13.52
C GLU A 129 34.24 -16.86 -12.22
N ILE A 130 33.71 -16.40 -11.07
CA ILE A 130 34.30 -16.64 -9.74
C ILE A 130 34.37 -18.15 -9.47
N GLN A 131 33.27 -18.87 -9.72
CA GLN A 131 33.21 -20.32 -9.53
C GLN A 131 34.28 -21.03 -10.36
N SER A 132 34.46 -20.64 -11.63
CA SER A 132 35.49 -21.21 -12.50
C SER A 132 36.91 -20.98 -11.97
N HIS A 133 37.19 -19.79 -11.43
CA HIS A 133 38.48 -19.44 -10.81
C HIS A 133 38.74 -20.25 -9.54
N ILE A 134 37.71 -20.48 -8.71
CA ILE A 134 37.82 -21.29 -7.49
C ILE A 134 38.10 -22.75 -7.84
N ILE A 135 37.37 -23.33 -8.80
CA ILE A 135 37.60 -24.70 -9.28
C ILE A 135 39.03 -24.87 -9.79
N ASN A 136 39.51 -23.94 -10.63
CA ASN A 136 40.86 -24.00 -11.19
C ASN A 136 41.96 -23.84 -10.12
N SER A 137 41.72 -23.00 -9.11
CA SER A 137 42.70 -22.77 -8.04
C SER A 137 42.87 -24.02 -7.16
N TYR A 138 41.78 -24.75 -6.87
CA TYR A 138 41.85 -25.99 -6.09
C TYR A 138 42.27 -27.21 -6.91
N SER A 139 42.06 -27.23 -8.23
CA SER A 139 42.54 -28.32 -9.10
C SER A 139 44.05 -28.27 -9.35
N GLN A 140 44.64 -27.07 -9.48
CA GLN A 140 46.09 -26.91 -9.72
C GLN A 140 46.97 -27.30 -8.53
N VAL A 141 46.49 -27.16 -7.30
CA VAL A 141 47.23 -27.58 -6.09
C VAL A 141 47.46 -29.10 -6.08
N HIS A 142 46.63 -29.87 -6.77
CA HIS A 142 46.72 -31.34 -6.81
C HIS A 142 47.72 -31.90 -7.84
N SER A 143 48.12 -31.14 -8.87
CA SER A 143 49.06 -31.64 -9.90
C SER A 143 50.52 -31.69 -9.46
N GLN A 144 50.89 -31.18 -8.28
CA GLN A 144 52.27 -31.25 -7.77
C GLN A 144 52.56 -32.44 -6.85
N ASN A 145 51.54 -33.19 -6.40
CA ASN A 145 51.72 -34.30 -5.45
C ASN A 145 51.67 -35.71 -6.08
N SER A 146 51.68 -35.84 -7.41
CA SER A 146 51.77 -37.15 -8.07
C SER A 146 52.70 -37.12 -9.28
N GLY A 147 53.87 -37.76 -9.16
CA GLY A 147 54.77 -37.99 -10.29
C GLY A 147 56.21 -38.29 -9.91
N ASN A 148 56.51 -39.55 -9.63
CA ASN A 148 57.88 -40.08 -9.51
C ASN A 148 58.40 -40.54 -10.88
N SER A 149 59.71 -40.37 -11.11
CA SER A 149 60.61 -41.06 -12.08
C SER A 149 61.18 -40.30 -13.31
N THR A 150 62.48 -40.00 -13.19
CA THR A 150 63.61 -40.19 -14.14
C THR A 150 63.51 -39.65 -15.58
N SER A 151 64.30 -38.62 -15.89
CA SER A 151 65.33 -38.68 -16.94
C SER A 151 66.31 -37.50 -16.88
N SER A 152 67.54 -37.78 -17.32
CA SER A 152 68.78 -37.02 -17.18
C SER A 152 69.08 -36.09 -18.35
N THR A 153 69.44 -34.82 -18.11
CA THR A 153 70.46 -34.07 -18.89
C THR A 153 70.84 -32.74 -18.19
N PRO A 154 72.11 -32.30 -18.17
CA PRO A 154 72.53 -31.10 -17.44
C PRO A 154 72.75 -29.87 -18.36
N SER A 155 72.46 -28.68 -17.82
CA SER A 155 72.90 -27.31 -18.17
C SER A 155 71.71 -26.35 -17.97
N ARG A 156 71.78 -25.12 -17.46
CA ARG A 156 72.81 -24.08 -17.41
C ARG A 156 72.31 -23.04 -16.37
N LYS A 157 73.18 -22.48 -15.51
CA LYS A 157 72.81 -21.31 -14.68
C LYS A 157 72.43 -20.13 -15.59
N PRO A 158 71.48 -19.28 -15.18
CA PRO A 158 71.90 -17.91 -14.84
C PRO A 158 71.29 -17.37 -13.55
N GLN A 159 72.08 -16.56 -12.86
CA GLN A 159 71.67 -15.63 -11.83
C GLN A 159 70.80 -14.51 -12.44
N SER A 160 69.83 -14.01 -11.68
CA SER A 160 69.73 -12.59 -11.23
C SER A 160 68.28 -12.14 -11.02
N SER A 161 68.06 -11.57 -9.83
CA SER A 161 67.10 -10.52 -9.44
C SER A 161 65.94 -10.16 -10.39
N ALA A 162 64.71 -10.45 -9.96
CA ALA A 162 63.48 -9.79 -10.46
C ALA A 162 62.50 -9.54 -9.29
N PRO A 163 61.64 -8.49 -9.37
CA PRO A 163 60.98 -7.87 -8.24
C PRO A 163 59.70 -8.61 -7.80
N LYS A 164 59.20 -8.26 -6.60
CA LYS A 164 57.99 -8.79 -5.94
C LYS A 164 56.84 -9.04 -6.92
N VAL A 165 56.46 -10.31 -7.06
CA VAL A 165 55.43 -10.82 -7.98
C VAL A 165 54.06 -10.20 -7.67
N ARG A 166 53.44 -9.54 -8.66
CA ARG A 166 52.06 -9.04 -8.60
C ARG A 166 51.12 -10.26 -8.55
N LYS A 167 50.40 -10.46 -7.43
CA LYS A 167 49.45 -11.58 -7.26
C LYS A 167 48.46 -11.62 -8.44
N SER A 168 48.24 -12.81 -9.02
CA SER A 168 47.24 -13.03 -10.08
C SER A 168 45.81 -12.73 -9.59
N VAL A 169 44.94 -12.27 -10.48
CA VAL A 169 43.51 -12.00 -10.16
C VAL A 169 42.84 -13.24 -9.57
N SER A 170 43.14 -14.43 -10.09
CA SER A 170 42.62 -15.71 -9.56
C SER A 170 43.01 -15.95 -8.11
N SER A 171 44.25 -15.59 -7.73
CA SER A 171 44.72 -15.71 -6.34
C SER A 171 44.01 -14.71 -5.42
N ARG A 172 43.73 -13.49 -5.88
CA ARG A 172 42.97 -12.50 -5.10
C ARG A 172 41.51 -12.90 -4.89
N ILE A 173 40.87 -13.48 -5.92
CA ILE A 173 39.53 -14.06 -5.82
C ILE A 173 39.52 -15.17 -4.76
N HIS A 174 40.46 -16.11 -4.87
CA HIS A 174 40.56 -17.22 -3.93
C HIS A 174 40.75 -16.74 -2.48
N GLU A 175 41.66 -15.79 -2.24
CA GLU A 175 41.86 -15.21 -0.90
C GLU A 175 40.60 -14.50 -0.38
N ALA A 176 39.88 -13.77 -1.23
CA ALA A 176 38.64 -13.08 -0.86
C ALA A 176 37.52 -14.06 -0.50
N VAL A 177 37.26 -15.08 -1.33
CA VAL A 177 36.23 -16.09 -1.06
C VAL A 177 36.58 -16.89 0.21
N LYS A 178 37.86 -17.28 0.37
CA LYS A 178 38.35 -17.95 1.60
C LYS A 178 38.13 -17.09 2.85
N ALA A 179 38.40 -15.79 2.78
CA ALA A 179 38.17 -14.87 3.90
C ALA A 179 36.69 -14.78 4.28
N ILE A 180 35.79 -14.68 3.30
CA ILE A 180 34.34 -14.63 3.53
C ILE A 180 33.82 -15.94 4.14
N ALA A 181 34.31 -17.08 3.64
CA ALA A 181 33.95 -18.41 4.10
C ALA A 181 34.46 -18.75 5.51
N LEU A 182 35.44 -18.00 6.05
CA LEU A 182 36.01 -18.22 7.37
C LEU A 182 35.60 -17.16 8.40
N CYS A 183 35.42 -15.91 7.98
CA CYS A 183 35.08 -14.78 8.85
C CYS A 183 33.56 -14.64 9.05
N HIS A 184 32.96 -15.53 9.83
CA HIS A 184 31.54 -15.47 10.22
C HIS A 184 31.28 -16.21 11.54
N ASN A 185 30.05 -16.19 12.04
CA ASN A 185 29.59 -17.02 13.16
C ASN A 185 28.44 -17.98 12.78
N VAL A 186 28.17 -18.14 11.48
CA VAL A 186 27.18 -19.10 10.93
C VAL A 186 27.52 -20.55 11.29
N THR A 187 26.51 -21.31 11.71
CA THR A 187 26.59 -22.76 11.98
C THR A 187 25.71 -23.53 11.00
N PRO A 188 26.21 -24.61 10.36
CA PRO A 188 25.40 -25.50 9.54
C PRO A 188 24.52 -26.41 10.42
N VAL A 189 23.25 -26.56 10.05
CA VAL A 189 22.28 -27.45 10.70
C VAL A 189 21.75 -28.42 9.66
N TYR A 190 21.81 -29.71 9.97
CA TYR A 190 21.35 -30.79 9.10
C TYR A 190 20.00 -31.31 9.58
N GLU A 191 18.97 -31.24 8.73
CA GLU A 191 17.66 -31.83 9.06
C GLU A 191 17.66 -33.33 8.74
N SER A 192 17.29 -34.15 9.72
CA SER A 192 17.06 -35.57 9.52
C SER A 192 15.70 -35.80 8.86
N ARG A 193 15.66 -36.55 7.75
CA ARG A 193 14.42 -36.87 7.04
C ARG A 193 13.45 -37.61 7.97
N ALA A 194 12.38 -36.95 8.40
CA ALA A 194 11.26 -37.58 9.08
C ALA A 194 10.48 -38.43 8.07
N GLY A 195 10.84 -39.72 7.93
CA GLY A 195 10.16 -40.61 6.98
C GLY A 195 10.61 -42.06 6.88
N VAL A 196 11.54 -42.56 7.71
CA VAL A 196 11.81 -44.00 7.78
C VAL A 196 11.75 -44.46 9.23
N SER A 197 10.61 -45.05 9.59
CA SER A 197 10.44 -45.82 10.82
C SER A 197 11.26 -47.11 10.72
N GLY A 198 12.19 -47.32 11.64
CA GLY A 198 12.82 -48.63 11.88
C GLY A 198 14.28 -48.55 12.26
N GLU A 199 14.53 -48.53 13.58
CA GLU A 199 15.68 -49.11 14.29
C GLU A 199 17.08 -49.00 13.63
N THR A 200 17.95 -48.15 14.17
CA THR A 200 19.10 -48.58 15.01
C THR A 200 19.92 -47.39 15.49
N GLU A 201 20.26 -47.39 16.77
CA GLU A 201 21.38 -46.62 17.33
C GLU A 201 22.67 -47.10 16.67
N TYR A 202 23.26 -46.30 15.78
CA TYR A 202 24.65 -46.45 15.36
C TYR A 202 25.38 -45.12 15.53
N ALA A 203 26.64 -45.26 15.93
CA ALA A 203 27.55 -44.23 16.42
C ALA A 203 27.72 -43.01 15.50
N GLU A 204 28.07 -41.88 16.14
CA GLU A 204 28.28 -40.53 15.61
C GLU A 204 29.41 -40.37 14.55
N VAL A 205 29.75 -41.39 13.75
CA VAL A 205 30.98 -41.40 12.94
C VAL A 205 30.76 -41.44 11.42
N ASP A 206 29.53 -41.67 10.92
CA ASP A 206 29.22 -41.57 9.49
C ASP A 206 27.93 -40.75 9.27
N GLN A 207 28.02 -39.43 9.46
CA GLN A 207 27.01 -38.53 8.87
C GLN A 207 27.34 -38.37 7.39
N ASP A 208 26.55 -39.00 6.52
CA ASP A 208 26.55 -38.69 5.09
C ASP A 208 26.25 -37.20 4.91
N PHE A 209 27.28 -36.40 4.61
CA PHE A 209 27.20 -34.98 4.26
C PHE A 209 26.52 -34.79 2.89
N SER A 210 25.26 -35.20 2.78
CA SER A 210 24.44 -34.91 1.61
C SER A 210 24.12 -33.41 1.57
N ASP A 211 24.50 -32.76 0.47
CA ASP A 211 24.37 -31.30 0.31
C ASP A 211 22.90 -30.82 0.24
N GLU A 212 21.93 -31.72 0.08
CA GLU A 212 20.50 -31.37 -0.08
C GLU A 212 19.76 -31.04 1.24
N ASN A 213 20.32 -31.37 2.41
CA ASN A 213 19.63 -31.27 3.70
C ASN A 213 20.27 -30.26 4.69
N ARG A 214 21.15 -29.36 4.20
CA ARG A 214 21.87 -28.38 5.03
C ARG A 214 21.17 -27.03 5.04
N THR A 215 20.95 -26.47 6.22
CA THR A 215 20.52 -25.08 6.42
C THR A 215 21.54 -24.33 7.26
N TYR A 216 21.65 -23.02 7.05
CA TYR A 216 22.60 -22.18 7.77
C TYR A 216 21.87 -21.31 8.79
N GLN A 217 22.35 -21.30 10.04
CA GLN A 217 21.80 -20.48 11.10
C GLN A 217 22.85 -19.52 11.65
N ALA A 218 22.46 -18.27 11.86
CA ALA A 218 23.29 -17.26 12.50
C ALA A 218 22.42 -16.17 13.15
N SER A 219 23.05 -15.34 14.01
CA SER A 219 22.38 -14.19 14.61
C SER A 219 22.11 -13.04 13.62
N SER A 220 22.77 -13.04 12.46
CA SER A 220 22.61 -12.02 11.43
C SER A 220 22.35 -12.66 10.06
N PRO A 221 21.27 -12.28 9.37
CA PRO A 221 20.95 -12.83 8.04
C PRO A 221 21.99 -12.40 6.99
N ASP A 222 22.66 -11.26 7.17
CA ASP A 222 23.73 -10.79 6.30
C ASP A 222 24.90 -11.80 6.27
N GLU A 223 25.19 -12.48 7.39
CA GLU A 223 26.22 -13.53 7.42
C GLU A 223 25.78 -14.82 6.75
N VAL A 224 24.51 -15.20 6.93
CA VAL A 224 23.92 -16.36 6.26
C VAL A 224 24.01 -16.19 4.74
N ALA A 225 23.67 -15.01 4.23
CA ALA A 225 23.76 -14.69 2.80
C ALA A 225 25.20 -14.79 2.26
N LEU A 226 26.20 -14.35 3.04
CA LEU A 226 27.60 -14.47 2.67
C LEU A 226 28.05 -15.94 2.58
N VAL A 227 27.64 -16.78 3.53
CA VAL A 227 28.03 -18.20 3.57
C VAL A 227 27.28 -19.03 2.52
N GLN A 228 26.00 -18.76 2.30
CA GLN A 228 25.23 -19.33 1.18
C GLN A 228 25.85 -18.96 -0.17
N TRP A 229 26.34 -17.73 -0.31
CA TRP A 229 27.07 -17.34 -1.50
C TRP A 229 28.40 -18.09 -1.65
N THR A 230 29.18 -18.26 -0.58
CA THR A 230 30.44 -19.04 -0.66
C THR A 230 30.17 -20.49 -1.08
N GLU A 231 29.08 -21.09 -0.60
CA GLU A 231 28.62 -22.40 -1.02
C GLU A 231 28.31 -22.42 -2.52
N SER A 232 27.58 -21.42 -3.05
CA SER A 232 27.23 -21.34 -4.48
C SER A 232 28.44 -21.22 -5.41
N VAL A 233 29.53 -20.59 -4.96
CA VAL A 233 30.78 -20.49 -5.73
C VAL A 233 31.72 -21.68 -5.51
N GLY A 234 31.31 -22.66 -4.69
CA GLY A 234 31.96 -23.96 -4.52
C GLY A 234 32.80 -24.12 -3.25
N LEU A 235 32.75 -23.19 -2.30
CA LEU A 235 33.34 -23.33 -0.97
C LEU A 235 32.26 -23.46 0.09
N THR A 236 31.99 -24.70 0.45
CA THR A 236 30.84 -25.06 1.27
C THR A 236 31.23 -25.23 2.73
N LEU A 237 30.53 -24.55 3.64
CA LEU A 237 30.71 -24.77 5.08
C LEU A 237 30.01 -26.07 5.50
N VAL A 238 30.78 -27.04 5.99
CA VAL A 238 30.30 -28.38 6.35
C VAL A 238 30.15 -28.55 7.85
N ASN A 239 31.17 -28.16 8.62
CA ASN A 239 31.11 -28.22 10.08
C ASN A 239 31.73 -26.96 10.68
N ARG A 240 31.19 -26.52 11.82
CA ARG A 240 31.73 -25.44 12.62
C ARG A 240 31.45 -25.68 14.10
N ASP A 241 32.53 -25.80 14.85
CA ASP A 241 32.53 -25.85 16.30
C ASP A 241 33.19 -24.58 16.89
N LEU A 242 33.33 -24.53 18.21
CA LEU A 242 34.00 -23.42 18.90
C LEU A 242 35.50 -23.33 18.57
N THR A 243 36.13 -24.45 18.19
CA THR A 243 37.58 -24.59 18.01
C THR A 243 38.01 -24.90 16.59
N SER A 244 37.09 -25.32 15.70
CA SER A 244 37.43 -25.70 14.34
C SER A 244 36.32 -25.40 13.34
N MET A 245 36.70 -25.26 12.08
CA MET A 245 35.81 -25.06 10.94
C MET A 245 36.26 -25.92 9.77
N GLN A 246 35.32 -26.58 9.10
CA GLN A 246 35.58 -27.45 7.97
C GLN A 246 34.86 -26.94 6.73
N LEU A 247 35.63 -26.69 5.66
CA LEU A 247 35.13 -26.25 4.37
C LEU A 247 35.32 -27.35 3.32
N LYS A 248 34.28 -27.69 2.58
CA LYS A 248 34.33 -28.60 1.42
C LYS A 248 34.59 -27.80 0.15
N THR A 249 35.60 -28.23 -0.59
CA THR A 249 36.01 -27.67 -1.87
C THR A 249 35.15 -28.21 -3.02
N PRO A 250 35.19 -27.59 -4.22
CA PRO A 250 34.44 -28.09 -5.38
C PRO A 250 34.85 -29.51 -5.80
N GLY A 251 36.09 -29.92 -5.49
CA GLY A 251 36.61 -31.26 -5.73
C GLY A 251 36.20 -32.30 -4.68
N GLY A 252 35.39 -31.91 -3.68
CA GLY A 252 34.91 -32.79 -2.62
C GLY A 252 35.86 -32.97 -1.43
N HIS A 253 37.04 -32.33 -1.44
CA HIS A 253 37.99 -32.38 -0.34
C HIS A 253 37.58 -31.46 0.81
N ILE A 254 37.78 -31.92 2.04
CA ILE A 254 37.52 -31.15 3.27
C ILE A 254 38.81 -30.46 3.71
N LEU A 255 38.74 -29.15 3.91
CA LEU A 255 39.79 -28.31 4.47
C LEU A 255 39.44 -27.98 5.92
N THR A 256 40.33 -28.33 6.84
CA THR A 256 40.17 -28.04 8.27
C THR A 256 40.93 -26.78 8.67
N TYR A 257 40.27 -25.93 9.43
CA TYR A 257 40.85 -24.72 10.03
C TYR A 257 40.61 -24.74 11.53
N TYR A 258 41.66 -24.47 12.30
CA TYR A 258 41.55 -24.29 13.75
C TYR A 258 41.28 -22.83 14.07
N ILE A 259 40.22 -22.58 14.85
CA ILE A 259 39.85 -21.25 15.32
C ILE A 259 40.67 -20.97 16.58
N LEU A 260 41.62 -20.06 16.46
CA LEU A 260 42.49 -19.67 17.58
C LEU A 260 41.81 -18.62 18.46
N GLN A 261 41.18 -17.61 17.85
CA GLN A 261 40.48 -16.56 18.59
C GLN A 261 39.36 -15.93 17.75
N ILE A 262 38.24 -15.61 18.39
CA ILE A 262 37.11 -14.88 17.78
C ILE A 262 36.96 -13.52 18.46
N PHE A 263 36.72 -12.49 17.66
CA PHE A 263 36.32 -11.15 18.09
C PHE A 263 34.92 -10.87 17.53
N PRO A 264 33.87 -11.09 18.34
CA PRO A 264 32.49 -11.00 17.87
C PRO A 264 32.12 -9.57 17.47
N PHE A 265 31.13 -9.46 16.59
CA PHE A 265 30.58 -8.17 16.20
C PHE A 265 29.97 -7.42 17.39
N THR A 266 30.28 -6.12 17.53
CA THR A 266 29.58 -5.22 18.44
C THR A 266 29.06 -3.99 17.69
N SER A 267 27.96 -3.41 18.17
CA SER A 267 27.39 -2.20 17.55
C SER A 267 28.31 -0.98 17.68
N GLU A 268 29.20 -0.97 18.67
CA GLU A 268 30.20 0.09 18.88
C GLU A 268 31.37 -0.05 17.91
N SER A 269 31.91 -1.27 17.72
CA SER A 269 33.05 -1.50 16.82
C SER A 269 32.67 -1.55 15.35
N LYS A 270 31.42 -1.93 15.05
CA LYS A 270 30.87 -2.16 13.69
C LYS A 270 31.70 -3.13 12.84
N ARG A 271 32.43 -4.06 13.47
CA ARG A 271 33.32 -5.03 12.81
C ARG A 271 33.41 -6.33 13.60
N MET A 272 33.81 -7.40 12.91
CA MET A 272 34.00 -8.76 13.43
C MET A 272 35.33 -9.31 12.90
N GLY A 273 36.09 -10.00 13.75
CA GLY A 273 37.37 -10.58 13.40
C GLY A 273 37.52 -12.03 13.87
N ILE A 274 38.39 -12.79 13.20
CA ILE A 274 38.71 -14.17 13.56
C ILE A 274 40.18 -14.47 13.23
N ILE A 275 40.87 -15.16 14.12
CA ILE A 275 42.20 -15.72 13.88
C ILE A 275 42.04 -17.21 13.64
N VAL A 276 42.52 -17.67 12.48
CA VAL A 276 42.45 -19.08 12.09
C VAL A 276 43.84 -19.59 11.70
N ARG A 277 44.09 -20.86 12.01
CA ARG A 277 45.26 -21.62 11.55
C ARG A 277 44.80 -22.68 10.56
N ASP A 278 45.38 -22.68 9.37
CA ASP A 278 45.15 -23.69 8.34
C ASP A 278 45.91 -24.98 8.70
N GLU A 279 45.23 -26.13 8.76
CA GLU A 279 45.87 -27.41 9.12
C GLU A 279 46.91 -27.84 8.08
N SER A 280 46.65 -27.57 6.80
CA SER A 280 47.48 -28.06 5.70
C SER A 280 48.76 -27.25 5.49
N SER A 281 48.67 -25.93 5.63
CA SER A 281 49.79 -25.01 5.40
C SER A 281 50.46 -24.52 6.69
N GLY A 282 49.79 -24.66 7.84
CA GLY A 282 50.24 -24.09 9.11
C GLY A 282 50.14 -22.57 9.18
N GLU A 283 49.62 -21.88 8.16
CA GLU A 283 49.54 -20.41 8.13
C GLU A 283 48.50 -19.90 9.12
N ILE A 284 48.90 -18.90 9.94
CA ILE A 284 48.00 -18.17 10.82
C ILE A 284 47.57 -16.89 10.13
N THR A 285 46.27 -16.74 9.92
CA THR A 285 45.71 -15.53 9.32
C THR A 285 44.65 -14.92 10.22
N PHE A 286 44.76 -13.60 10.41
CA PHE A 286 43.71 -12.79 11.01
C PHE A 286 42.82 -12.22 9.91
N TYR A 287 41.55 -12.61 9.89
CA TYR A 287 40.53 -12.07 9.00
C TYR A 287 39.63 -11.09 9.75
N MET A 288 39.21 -10.04 9.06
CA MET A 288 38.26 -9.06 9.59
C MET A 288 37.27 -8.63 8.53
N LYS A 289 36.01 -8.47 8.94
CA LYS A 289 34.96 -7.82 8.14
C LYS A 289 34.26 -6.74 8.95
N GLY A 290 33.88 -5.64 8.31
CA GLY A 290 33.18 -4.55 9.00
C GLY A 290 32.62 -3.50 8.07
N ALA A 291 31.96 -2.50 8.67
CA ALA A 291 31.46 -1.33 7.95
C ALA A 291 32.62 -0.52 7.34
N ASP A 292 32.36 0.13 6.20
CA ASP A 292 33.28 1.01 5.48
C ASP A 292 33.94 2.07 6.37
N VAL A 293 33.15 2.80 7.17
CA VAL A 293 33.66 3.85 8.06
C VAL A 293 34.64 3.30 9.11
N ALA A 294 34.36 2.11 9.65
CA ALA A 294 35.21 1.49 10.66
C ALA A 294 36.47 0.86 10.05
N MET A 295 36.34 0.26 8.86
CA MET A 295 37.45 -0.45 8.20
C MET A 295 38.41 0.50 7.49
N SER A 296 37.94 1.67 7.02
CA SER A 296 38.76 2.66 6.30
C SER A 296 39.99 3.13 7.08
N THR A 297 39.93 3.17 8.41
CA THR A 297 41.04 3.56 9.28
C THR A 297 41.96 2.39 9.67
N ILE A 298 41.51 1.15 9.46
CA ILE A 298 42.20 -0.10 9.83
C ILE A 298 43.00 -0.66 8.64
N VAL A 299 42.43 -0.56 7.44
CA VAL A 299 43.07 -1.06 6.22
C VAL A 299 44.15 -0.12 5.71
N GLN A 300 45.09 -0.67 4.95
CA GLN A 300 46.07 0.13 4.22
C GLN A 300 45.35 1.07 3.24
N TYR A 301 45.94 2.24 3.00
CA TYR A 301 45.37 3.23 2.07
C TYR A 301 45.12 2.62 0.68
N ASN A 302 43.91 2.83 0.16
CA ASN A 302 43.47 2.36 -1.14
C ASN A 302 42.64 3.46 -1.81
N ASP A 303 43.02 3.82 -3.04
CA ASP A 303 42.43 4.95 -3.78
C ASP A 303 40.96 4.74 -4.16
N TRP A 304 40.50 3.49 -4.22
CA TRP A 304 39.20 3.12 -4.77
C TRP A 304 38.13 2.78 -3.71
N LEU A 305 38.53 2.52 -2.46
CA LEU A 305 37.62 1.96 -1.46
C LEU A 305 36.43 2.89 -1.15
N GLU A 306 36.72 4.18 -0.92
CA GLU A 306 35.70 5.15 -0.55
C GLU A 306 34.71 5.41 -1.69
N GLU A 307 35.21 5.52 -2.93
CA GLU A 307 34.39 5.73 -4.12
C GLU A 307 33.47 4.52 -4.39
N GLU A 308 34.01 3.30 -4.34
CA GLU A 308 33.23 2.09 -4.62
C GLU A 308 32.23 1.76 -3.51
N CYS A 309 32.57 2.00 -2.23
CA CYS A 309 31.60 1.97 -1.14
C CYS A 309 30.45 2.93 -1.41
N GLY A 310 30.76 4.16 -1.85
CA GLY A 310 29.76 5.15 -2.25
C GLY A 310 28.89 4.70 -3.43
N ASN A 311 29.47 4.04 -4.43
CA ASN A 311 28.76 3.49 -5.60
C ASN A 311 27.74 2.42 -5.19
N MET A 312 28.18 1.43 -4.41
CA MET A 312 27.33 0.34 -3.93
C MET A 312 26.23 0.83 -2.98
N ALA A 313 26.54 1.80 -2.11
CA ALA A 313 25.55 2.42 -1.24
C ALA A 313 24.51 3.25 -2.02
N ARG A 314 24.86 3.83 -3.17
CA ARG A 314 23.92 4.51 -4.09
C ARG A 314 23.00 3.52 -4.81
N GLU A 315 23.48 2.31 -5.08
CA GLU A 315 22.66 1.20 -5.58
C GLU A 315 21.76 0.59 -4.50
N GLY A 316 21.98 0.94 -3.24
CA GLY A 316 21.20 0.44 -2.10
C GLY A 316 21.64 -0.94 -1.61
N LEU A 317 22.91 -1.27 -1.83
CA LEU A 317 23.57 -2.45 -1.25
C LEU A 317 24.16 -2.10 0.12
N ARG A 318 24.09 -3.04 1.06
CA ARG A 318 24.85 -2.98 2.31
C ARG A 318 26.28 -3.40 2.03
N THR A 319 27.21 -2.49 2.27
CA THR A 319 28.63 -2.69 2.00
C THR A 319 29.37 -3.24 3.22
N LEU A 320 30.14 -4.31 3.03
CA LEU A 320 31.09 -4.79 4.04
C LEU A 320 32.49 -4.87 3.45
N VAL A 321 33.45 -4.32 4.16
CA VAL A 321 34.86 -4.35 3.79
C VAL A 321 35.51 -5.55 4.46
N VAL A 322 36.22 -6.37 3.69
CA VAL A 322 36.92 -7.56 4.17
C VAL A 322 38.42 -7.38 4.00
N ALA A 323 39.17 -7.64 5.07
CA ALA A 323 40.61 -7.48 5.11
C ALA A 323 41.27 -8.66 5.82
N LYS A 324 42.57 -8.85 5.57
CA LYS A 324 43.39 -9.86 6.25
C LYS A 324 44.72 -9.31 6.76
N LYS A 325 45.33 -10.07 7.67
CA LYS A 325 46.70 -9.88 8.14
C LYS A 325 47.31 -11.25 8.45
N SER A 326 48.35 -11.64 7.72
CA SER A 326 49.08 -12.87 8.02
C SER A 326 49.95 -12.65 9.26
N LEU A 327 49.95 -13.61 10.17
CA LEU A 327 50.69 -13.57 11.42
C LEU A 327 51.74 -14.69 11.42
N THR A 328 52.95 -14.37 11.87
CA THR A 328 53.94 -15.39 12.20
C THR A 328 53.59 -16.04 13.55
N GLU A 329 54.10 -17.25 13.79
CA GLU A 329 53.87 -17.97 15.04
C GLU A 329 54.32 -17.14 16.27
N GLU A 330 55.47 -16.46 16.17
CA GLU A 330 55.98 -15.57 17.23
C GLU A 330 55.04 -14.38 17.49
N GLN A 331 54.52 -13.75 16.43
CA GLN A 331 53.57 -12.64 16.56
C GLN A 331 52.25 -13.09 17.19
N TYR A 332 51.77 -14.28 16.84
CA TYR A 332 50.56 -14.85 17.44
C TYR A 332 50.77 -15.16 18.93
N GLN A 333 51.89 -15.81 19.30
CA GLN A 333 52.18 -16.14 20.70
C GLN A 333 52.36 -14.89 21.57
N ASP A 334 53.02 -13.86 21.07
CA ASP A 334 53.12 -12.56 21.76
C ASP A 334 51.74 -11.92 21.96
N PHE A 335 50.92 -11.92 20.92
CA PHE A 335 49.54 -11.42 21.01
C PHE A 335 48.71 -12.21 22.03
N GLU A 336 48.74 -13.54 21.97
CA GLU A 336 47.99 -14.44 22.86
C GLU A 336 48.39 -14.25 24.32
N SER A 337 49.69 -14.11 24.59
CA SER A 337 50.22 -13.80 25.92
C SER A 337 49.68 -12.47 26.46
N ARG A 338 49.79 -11.38 25.67
CA ARG A 338 49.27 -10.05 26.04
C ARG A 338 47.75 -10.06 26.21
N TYR A 339 47.04 -10.77 25.36
CA TYR A 339 45.58 -10.87 25.38
C TYR A 339 45.07 -11.64 26.60
N ASN A 340 45.72 -12.75 26.95
CA ASN A 340 45.42 -13.51 28.17
C ASN A 340 45.74 -12.70 29.44
N GLN A 341 46.88 -11.98 29.46
CA GLN A 341 47.21 -11.07 30.55
C GLN A 341 46.17 -9.96 30.72
N ALA A 342 45.67 -9.39 29.60
CA ALA A 342 44.61 -8.40 29.63
C ALA A 342 43.28 -8.98 30.14
N LYS A 343 42.91 -10.20 29.73
CA LYS A 343 41.70 -10.90 30.19
C LYS A 343 41.73 -11.24 31.68
N LEU A 344 42.89 -11.59 32.22
CA LEU A 344 43.10 -11.92 33.63
C LEU A 344 43.19 -10.67 34.53
N SER A 345 43.32 -9.47 33.94
CA SER A 345 43.37 -8.22 34.70
C SER A 345 42.05 -7.95 35.43
N ILE A 346 42.13 -7.67 36.74
CA ILE A 346 40.98 -7.32 37.58
C ILE A 346 40.54 -5.87 37.34
N HIS A 347 41.51 -4.98 37.10
CA HIS A 347 41.26 -3.55 36.83
C HIS A 347 41.29 -3.26 35.34
N ASP A 348 40.35 -2.44 34.87
CA ASP A 348 40.23 -1.94 33.49
C ASP A 348 40.35 -3.01 32.40
N ARG A 349 39.82 -4.21 32.69
CA ARG A 349 39.88 -5.38 31.80
C ARG A 349 39.45 -5.04 30.37
N ASN A 350 38.31 -4.36 30.22
CA ASN A 350 37.74 -4.04 28.92
C ASN A 350 38.65 -3.11 28.10
N LEU A 351 39.25 -2.10 28.73
CA LEU A 351 40.16 -1.16 28.07
C LEU A 351 41.47 -1.83 27.66
N LYS A 352 42.05 -2.65 28.54
CA LYS A 352 43.28 -3.40 28.25
C LYS A 352 43.07 -4.40 27.10
N VAL A 353 41.94 -5.11 27.11
CA VAL A 353 41.57 -6.04 26.04
C VAL A 353 41.40 -5.28 24.72
N ALA A 354 40.68 -4.15 24.73
CA ALA A 354 40.49 -3.33 23.54
C ALA A 354 41.82 -2.83 22.96
N ALA A 355 42.74 -2.35 23.80
CA ALA A 355 44.06 -1.88 23.35
C ALA A 355 44.92 -2.99 22.72
N VAL A 356 44.85 -4.22 23.28
CA VAL A 356 45.56 -5.38 22.71
C VAL A 356 44.95 -5.78 21.37
N VAL A 357 43.62 -5.77 21.24
CA VAL A 357 42.94 -6.05 19.95
C VAL A 357 43.28 -4.98 18.92
N GLU A 358 43.26 -3.70 19.30
CA GLU A 358 43.63 -2.58 18.42
C GLU A 358 45.04 -2.72 17.84
N SER A 359 45.97 -3.37 18.57
CA SER A 359 47.32 -3.65 18.06
C SER A 359 47.34 -4.61 16.86
N LEU A 360 46.34 -5.49 16.73
CA LEU A 360 46.14 -6.33 15.54
C LEU A 360 45.48 -5.55 14.41
N GLU A 361 44.53 -4.67 14.74
CA GLU A 361 43.67 -3.89 13.84
C GLU A 361 44.38 -2.67 13.22
N ARG A 362 45.64 -2.84 12.77
CA ARG A 362 46.41 -1.80 12.08
C ARG A 362 47.07 -2.34 10.82
N GLU A 363 47.02 -1.53 9.77
CA GLU A 363 47.67 -1.76 8.47
C GLU A 363 47.27 -3.09 7.82
N MET A 364 45.98 -3.45 7.91
CA MET A 364 45.47 -4.68 7.31
C MET A 364 45.43 -4.62 5.78
N GLU A 365 45.70 -5.75 5.10
CA GLU A 365 45.59 -5.89 3.65
C GLU A 365 44.11 -5.95 3.26
N LEU A 366 43.64 -4.98 2.46
CA LEU A 366 42.29 -4.99 1.91
C LEU A 366 42.15 -6.10 0.86
N LEU A 367 41.22 -7.03 1.08
CA LEU A 367 40.95 -8.12 0.16
C LEU A 367 39.85 -7.76 -0.82
N CYS A 368 38.68 -7.43 -0.30
CA CYS A 368 37.50 -7.17 -1.10
C CYS A 368 36.49 -6.28 -0.38
N LEU A 369 35.55 -5.77 -1.17
CA LEU A 369 34.34 -5.11 -0.73
C LEU A 369 33.15 -5.95 -1.21
N THR A 370 32.22 -6.27 -0.31
CA THR A 370 31.02 -7.05 -0.61
C THR A 370 29.78 -6.19 -0.54
N GLY A 371 28.77 -6.54 -1.35
CA GLY A 371 27.47 -5.88 -1.40
C GLY A 371 26.35 -6.88 -1.20
N VAL A 372 25.61 -6.74 -0.11
CA VAL A 372 24.43 -7.55 0.22
C VAL A 372 23.17 -6.70 0.05
N GLU A 373 22.18 -7.20 -0.68
CA GLU A 373 20.89 -6.56 -0.86
C GLU A 373 19.85 -7.18 0.07
N ASP A 374 19.08 -6.35 0.77
CA ASP A 374 17.84 -6.76 1.43
C ASP A 374 16.74 -6.71 0.37
N GLN A 375 16.34 -7.88 -0.13
CA GLN A 375 15.54 -8.00 -1.34
C GLN A 375 14.17 -7.35 -1.15
N LEU A 376 13.80 -6.48 -2.09
CA LEU A 376 12.46 -5.89 -2.14
C LEU A 376 11.42 -6.92 -2.56
N GLN A 377 10.16 -6.73 -2.12
CA GLN A 377 9.06 -7.47 -2.72
C GLN A 377 8.93 -7.18 -4.22
N ALA A 378 8.28 -8.10 -4.93
CA ALA A 378 8.00 -7.94 -6.36
C ALA A 378 7.29 -6.61 -6.64
N ASP A 379 7.78 -5.88 -7.65
CA ASP A 379 7.17 -4.65 -8.16
C ASP A 379 7.01 -3.50 -7.15
N VAL A 380 7.76 -3.47 -6.05
CA VAL A 380 7.72 -2.37 -5.07
C VAL A 380 8.10 -1.03 -5.72
N ARG A 381 9.18 -1.00 -6.51
CA ARG A 381 9.66 0.21 -7.19
C ARG A 381 8.59 0.84 -8.10
N PRO A 382 8.03 0.15 -9.12
CA PRO A 382 6.99 0.73 -9.97
C PRO A 382 5.72 1.08 -9.19
N THR A 383 5.39 0.32 -8.15
CA THR A 383 4.22 0.62 -7.30
C THR A 383 4.40 1.94 -6.54
N LEU A 384 5.56 2.17 -5.91
CA LEU A 384 5.87 3.43 -5.22
C LEU A 384 5.87 4.63 -6.18
N GLU A 385 6.43 4.47 -7.38
CA GLU A 385 6.40 5.50 -8.42
C GLU A 385 4.97 5.84 -8.85
N MET A 386 4.13 4.83 -9.08
CA MET A 386 2.72 4.99 -9.42
C MET A 386 1.95 5.74 -8.32
N LEU A 387 2.16 5.39 -7.06
CA LEU A 387 1.52 6.06 -5.91
C LEU A 387 1.97 7.52 -5.80
N ARG A 388 3.26 7.80 -6.02
CA ARG A 388 3.79 9.17 -6.03
C ARG A 388 3.17 9.99 -7.17
N ASN A 389 3.06 9.42 -8.37
CA ASN A 389 2.42 10.05 -9.52
C ASN A 389 0.91 10.29 -9.30
N ALA A 390 0.26 9.44 -8.50
CA ALA A 390 -1.12 9.65 -8.04
C ALA A 390 -1.27 10.82 -7.05
N GLY A 391 -0.16 11.39 -6.57
CA GLY A 391 -0.12 12.48 -5.59
C GLY A 391 -0.20 12.00 -4.14
N ILE A 392 0.08 10.72 -3.87
CA ILE A 392 0.16 10.17 -2.51
C ILE A 392 1.58 10.42 -1.98
N LYS A 393 1.66 11.01 -0.77
CA LYS A 393 2.92 11.22 -0.04
C LYS A 393 3.23 9.98 0.79
N ILE A 394 4.43 9.45 0.64
CA ILE A 394 4.81 8.17 1.26
C ILE A 394 5.81 8.42 2.38
N TRP A 395 5.49 7.90 3.56
CA TRP A 395 6.32 7.98 4.76
C TRP A 395 6.71 6.57 5.18
N MET A 396 8.00 6.27 5.23
CA MET A 396 8.50 4.98 5.71
C MET A 396 8.75 5.08 7.22
N LEU A 397 8.08 4.25 8.02
CA LEU A 397 8.26 4.20 9.47
C LEU A 397 8.81 2.84 9.85
N THR A 398 10.04 2.77 10.34
CA THR A 398 10.70 1.48 10.65
C THR A 398 11.38 1.49 12.02
N GLY A 399 11.45 0.30 12.65
CA GLY A 399 12.24 0.05 13.85
C GLY A 399 13.75 -0.09 13.58
N ASP A 400 14.15 -0.15 12.31
CA ASP A 400 15.53 -0.38 11.90
C ASP A 400 16.45 0.81 12.15
N LYS A 401 17.76 0.54 12.08
CA LYS A 401 18.81 1.56 12.13
C LYS A 401 18.75 2.49 10.91
N LEU A 402 19.31 3.69 11.09
CA LEU A 402 19.31 4.76 10.11
C LEU A 402 19.96 4.33 8.78
N GLU A 403 21.09 3.62 8.86
CA GLU A 403 21.85 3.17 7.70
C GLU A 403 21.00 2.24 6.82
N THR A 404 20.36 1.23 7.45
CA THR A 404 19.47 0.28 6.77
C THR A 404 18.25 0.97 6.17
N ALA A 405 17.59 1.84 6.93
CA ALA A 405 16.40 2.56 6.46
C ALA A 405 16.74 3.45 5.25
N THR A 406 17.88 4.13 5.28
CA THR A 406 18.37 4.96 4.18
C THR A 406 18.69 4.11 2.95
N CYS A 407 19.28 2.93 3.16
CA CYS A 407 19.59 1.97 2.10
C CYS A 407 18.31 1.51 1.37
N ILE A 408 17.27 1.12 2.11
CA ILE A 408 15.98 0.72 1.52
C ILE A 408 15.28 1.90 0.85
N ALA A 409 15.33 3.10 1.45
CA ALA A 409 14.72 4.28 0.84
C ALA A 409 15.31 4.59 -0.54
N LYS A 410 16.61 4.34 -0.74
CA LYS A 410 17.28 4.44 -2.05
C LYS A 410 16.96 3.25 -2.96
N SER A 411 17.09 2.01 -2.48
CA SER A 411 16.89 0.80 -3.31
C SER A 411 15.44 0.65 -3.78
N SER A 412 14.47 1.07 -2.97
CA SER A 412 13.04 1.07 -3.30
C SER A 412 12.61 2.20 -4.21
N HIS A 413 13.50 3.16 -4.50
CA HIS A 413 13.16 4.41 -5.22
C HIS A 413 12.07 5.25 -4.51
N LEU A 414 11.87 5.05 -3.20
CA LEU A 414 11.09 5.98 -2.37
C LEU A 414 11.71 7.38 -2.43
N VAL A 415 13.05 7.44 -2.39
CA VAL A 415 13.84 8.62 -2.73
C VAL A 415 14.45 8.42 -4.10
N SER A 416 14.27 9.40 -5.00
CA SER A 416 14.86 9.33 -6.34
C SER A 416 16.39 9.41 -6.27
N ARG A 417 17.09 8.78 -7.21
CA ARG A 417 18.57 8.71 -7.21
C ARG A 417 19.28 10.07 -7.21
N ASN A 418 18.67 11.08 -7.85
CA ASN A 418 19.22 12.43 -7.98
C ASN A 418 18.73 13.38 -6.87
N GLN A 419 17.95 12.86 -5.92
CA GLN A 419 17.31 13.66 -4.91
C GLN A 419 18.15 13.68 -3.64
N ASP A 420 18.34 14.86 -3.08
CA ASP A 420 19.08 15.02 -1.83
C ASP A 420 18.34 14.43 -0.63
N ILE A 421 19.09 13.73 0.21
CA ILE A 421 18.61 13.22 1.50
C ILE A 421 19.14 14.11 2.60
N HIS A 422 18.26 14.72 3.37
CA HIS A 422 18.61 15.39 4.61
C HIS A 422 18.46 14.42 5.78
N ILE A 423 19.61 13.98 6.30
CA ILE A 423 19.69 13.24 7.55
C ILE A 423 19.62 14.24 8.71
N PHE A 424 18.57 14.15 9.51
CA PHE A 424 18.36 14.97 10.70
C PHE A 424 19.35 14.52 11.79
N ARG A 425 20.13 15.45 12.31
CA ARG A 425 21.15 15.12 13.32
C ARG A 425 20.50 14.66 14.63
N PRO A 426 21.15 13.77 15.40
CA PRO A 426 20.67 13.42 16.73
C PRO A 426 20.57 14.67 17.61
N VAL A 427 19.38 14.94 18.15
CA VAL A 427 19.12 16.04 19.08
C VAL A 427 18.57 15.50 20.41
N ALA A 428 19.06 16.04 21.52
CA ALA A 428 18.60 15.70 22.86
C ALA A 428 17.96 16.91 23.56
N THR A 429 18.38 18.13 23.20
CA THR A 429 17.92 19.36 23.86
C THR A 429 17.05 20.23 22.94
N ARG A 430 16.24 21.11 23.56
CA ARG A 430 15.43 22.08 22.82
C ARG A 430 16.27 23.03 21.96
N GLY A 431 17.47 23.40 22.42
CA GLY A 431 18.36 24.31 21.69
C GLY A 431 18.92 23.67 20.42
N GLU A 432 19.39 22.43 20.52
CA GLU A 432 19.86 21.64 19.37
C GLU A 432 18.76 21.43 18.34
N ALA A 433 17.56 21.04 18.80
CA ALA A 433 16.40 20.86 17.93
C ALA A 433 16.09 22.14 17.14
N HIS A 434 16.14 23.32 17.79
CA HIS A 434 15.91 24.61 17.12
C HIS A 434 16.95 24.91 16.03
N LEU A 435 18.23 24.66 16.31
CA LEU A 435 19.31 24.90 15.35
C LEU A 435 19.18 23.98 14.12
N GLU A 436 18.90 22.70 14.34
CA GLU A 436 18.72 21.73 13.26
C GLU A 436 17.43 21.98 12.46
N LEU A 437 16.32 22.36 13.10
CA LEU A 437 15.09 22.79 12.41
C LEU A 437 15.35 24.00 11.50
N ASN A 438 16.12 24.99 11.96
CA ASN A 438 16.49 26.15 11.15
C ASN A 438 17.41 25.77 9.98
N ALA A 439 18.30 24.81 10.16
CA ALA A 439 19.13 24.28 9.08
C ALA A 439 18.28 23.53 8.04
N PHE A 440 17.34 22.72 8.51
CA PHE A 440 16.42 21.97 7.66
C PHE A 440 15.51 22.88 6.84
N ARG A 441 15.00 23.97 7.44
CA ARG A 441 14.13 24.96 6.76
C ARG A 441 14.75 25.58 5.51
N ARG A 442 16.08 25.61 5.40
CA ARG A 442 16.80 26.16 4.23
C ARG A 442 16.91 25.18 3.07
N LYS A 443 16.54 23.92 3.28
CA LYS A 443 16.58 22.88 2.24
C LYS A 443 15.23 22.78 1.54
N HIS A 444 15.28 22.62 0.22
CA HIS A 444 14.11 22.43 -0.63
C HIS A 444 14.26 21.10 -1.39
N ASP A 445 13.13 20.46 -1.67
CA ASP A 445 13.03 19.22 -2.45
C ASP A 445 13.88 18.03 -1.95
N CYS A 446 14.21 18.02 -0.66
CA CYS A 446 14.97 16.93 -0.05
C CYS A 446 14.06 15.93 0.67
N ALA A 447 14.43 14.65 0.65
CA ALA A 447 13.82 13.64 1.51
C ALA A 447 14.36 13.78 2.95
N LEU A 448 13.52 13.60 3.94
CA LEU A 448 13.90 13.68 5.36
C LEU A 448 14.16 12.29 5.93
N VAL A 449 15.28 12.09 6.63
CA VAL A 449 15.55 10.91 7.46
C VAL A 449 15.75 11.35 8.90
N ILE A 450 14.95 10.84 9.84
CA ILE A 450 14.99 11.22 11.26
C ILE A 450 14.88 10.00 12.18
N SER A 451 15.59 10.00 13.31
CA SER A 451 15.48 8.97 14.33
C SER A 451 14.30 9.22 15.27
N GLY A 452 13.71 8.16 15.81
CA GLY A 452 12.60 8.23 16.77
C GLY A 452 12.89 9.14 17.97
N ASP A 453 14.10 9.05 18.53
CA ASP A 453 14.52 9.88 19.68
C ASP A 453 14.52 11.38 19.34
N SER A 454 15.07 11.74 18.18
CA SER A 454 15.12 13.13 17.71
C SER A 454 13.75 13.66 17.31
N LEU A 455 12.93 12.80 16.71
CA LEU A 455 11.54 13.09 16.39
C LEU A 455 10.76 13.43 17.67
N GLU A 456 10.91 12.65 18.73
CA GLU A 456 10.22 12.89 20.00
C GLU A 456 10.57 14.24 20.62
N VAL A 457 11.85 14.63 20.59
CA VAL A 457 12.29 15.96 21.04
C VAL A 457 11.67 17.07 20.17
N CYS A 458 11.64 16.89 18.86
CA CYS A 458 11.03 17.86 17.93
C CYS A 458 9.52 18.00 18.17
N LEU A 459 8.80 16.88 18.33
CA LEU A 459 7.37 16.88 18.60
C LEU A 459 7.06 17.51 19.97
N LYS A 460 7.91 17.30 20.98
CA LYS A 460 7.70 17.87 22.32
C LYS A 460 7.81 19.39 22.36
N TYR A 461 8.74 19.99 21.60
CA TYR A 461 9.04 21.43 21.71
C TYR A 461 8.63 22.28 20.49
N TYR A 462 8.55 21.68 19.30
CA TYR A 462 8.35 22.36 18.01
C TYR A 462 7.39 21.57 17.09
N GLU A 463 6.33 20.97 17.64
CA GLU A 463 5.40 20.09 16.92
C GLU A 463 4.90 20.70 15.60
N HIS A 464 4.28 21.88 15.65
CA HIS A 464 3.69 22.53 14.49
C HIS A 464 4.73 22.84 13.41
N GLU A 465 5.87 23.45 13.78
CA GLU A 465 6.91 23.82 12.82
C GLU A 465 7.54 22.58 12.16
N PHE A 466 7.79 21.53 12.93
CA PHE A 466 8.36 20.30 12.41
C PHE A 466 7.40 19.61 11.43
N VAL A 467 6.13 19.45 11.80
CA VAL A 467 5.13 18.77 10.96
C VAL A 467 4.91 19.53 9.67
N GLU A 468 4.86 20.87 9.71
CA GLU A 468 4.72 21.70 8.52
C GLU A 468 5.88 21.47 7.53
N LEU A 469 7.12 21.48 8.02
CA LEU A 469 8.31 21.24 7.19
C LEU A 469 8.37 19.80 6.68
N ALA A 470 8.12 18.81 7.53
CA ALA A 470 8.12 17.40 7.16
C ALA A 470 7.04 17.10 6.10
N CYS A 471 5.86 17.72 6.20
CA CYS A 471 4.80 17.57 5.21
C CYS A 471 5.15 18.17 3.84
N GLN A 472 6.09 19.12 3.75
CA GLN A 472 6.55 19.66 2.46
C GLN A 472 7.52 18.72 1.75
N CYS A 473 8.14 17.79 2.49
CA CYS A 473 9.05 16.83 1.91
C CYS A 473 8.30 15.84 0.99
N PRO A 474 8.91 15.46 -0.15
CA PRO A 474 8.34 14.46 -1.04
C PRO A 474 8.33 13.05 -0.43
N ALA A 475 9.29 12.73 0.43
CA ALA A 475 9.34 11.49 1.19
C ALA A 475 9.96 11.74 2.58
N VAL A 476 9.51 10.98 3.58
CA VAL A 476 10.01 11.03 4.95
C VAL A 476 10.28 9.60 5.43
N VAL A 477 11.42 9.39 6.08
CA VAL A 477 11.85 8.11 6.66
C VAL A 477 12.11 8.32 8.14
N CYS A 478 11.33 7.66 8.98
CA CYS A 478 11.53 7.64 10.42
C CYS A 478 12.15 6.29 10.82
N CYS A 479 13.35 6.32 11.39
CA CYS A 479 14.08 5.12 11.83
C CYS A 479 14.06 4.96 13.35
N ARG A 480 14.29 3.74 13.85
CA ARG A 480 14.20 3.39 15.29
C ARG A 480 12.88 3.79 15.95
N CYS A 481 11.77 3.70 15.22
CA CYS A 481 10.45 4.02 15.75
C CYS A 481 9.88 2.86 16.58
N SER A 482 9.39 3.16 17.78
CA SER A 482 8.57 2.21 18.53
C SER A 482 7.16 2.07 17.93
N PRO A 483 6.43 0.96 18.17
CA PRO A 483 5.04 0.81 17.71
C PRO A 483 4.13 1.99 18.12
N THR A 484 4.26 2.46 19.37
CA THR A 484 3.48 3.59 19.87
C THR A 484 3.82 4.90 19.18
N GLN A 485 5.10 5.13 18.86
CA GLN A 485 5.52 6.30 18.08
C GLN A 485 4.96 6.25 16.66
N LYS A 486 4.95 5.08 15.99
CA LYS A 486 4.35 4.92 14.65
C LYS A 486 2.88 5.36 14.65
N ALA A 487 2.09 4.86 15.61
CA ALA A 487 0.68 5.25 15.76
C ALA A 487 0.50 6.74 16.07
N HIS A 488 1.41 7.33 16.85
CA HIS A 488 1.37 8.76 17.15
C HIS A 488 1.60 9.63 15.90
N ILE A 489 2.56 9.27 15.05
CA ILE A 489 2.85 9.96 13.78
C ILE A 489 1.61 9.98 12.87
N VAL A 490 0.88 8.85 12.78
CA VAL A 490 -0.36 8.76 12.00
C VAL A 490 -1.39 9.78 12.50
N LYS A 491 -1.68 9.78 13.80
CA LYS A 491 -2.64 10.72 14.41
C LYS A 491 -2.23 12.18 14.27
N LEU A 492 -0.93 12.44 14.38
CA LEU A 492 -0.35 13.76 14.19
C LEU A 492 -0.62 14.28 12.77
N LEU A 493 -0.37 13.47 11.74
CA LEU A 493 -0.65 13.84 10.35
C LEU A 493 -2.15 14.09 10.12
N GLN A 494 -3.02 13.26 10.68
CA GLN A 494 -4.48 13.45 10.60
C GLN A 494 -4.90 14.79 11.20
N HIS A 495 -4.41 15.11 12.41
CA HIS A 495 -4.80 16.31 13.14
C HIS A 495 -4.29 17.61 12.49
N HIS A 496 -3.04 17.63 12.04
CA HIS A 496 -2.42 18.84 11.46
C HIS A 496 -2.82 19.09 10.01
N THR A 497 -2.97 18.04 9.21
CA THR A 497 -3.24 18.21 7.77
C THR A 497 -4.73 18.13 7.42
N GLY A 498 -5.55 17.49 8.27
CA GLY A 498 -6.93 17.16 7.97
C GLY A 498 -7.09 16.24 6.74
N LYS A 499 -6.01 15.59 6.29
CA LYS A 499 -6.00 14.68 5.14
C LYS A 499 -6.11 13.24 5.60
N ARG A 500 -6.60 12.39 4.70
CA ARG A 500 -6.72 10.96 4.93
C ARG A 500 -5.38 10.25 4.85
N THR A 501 -5.15 9.40 5.84
CA THR A 501 -3.94 8.61 6.05
C THR A 501 -4.26 7.13 5.88
N CYS A 502 -3.36 6.41 5.24
CA CYS A 502 -3.37 4.97 5.15
C CYS A 502 -2.09 4.42 5.74
N ALA A 503 -2.17 3.31 6.48
CA ALA A 503 -1.02 2.62 7.03
C ALA A 503 -0.96 1.20 6.49
N ILE A 504 0.24 0.75 6.11
CA ILE A 504 0.51 -0.60 5.64
C ILE A 504 1.64 -1.27 6.43
N GLY A 505 1.43 -2.53 6.82
CA GLY A 505 2.40 -3.33 7.59
C GLY A 505 2.06 -4.82 7.54
N ASP A 506 2.98 -5.69 7.94
CA ASP A 506 2.80 -7.15 7.96
C ASP A 506 2.88 -7.74 9.39
N GLY A 507 3.64 -7.10 10.29
CA GLY A 507 3.93 -7.59 11.63
C GLY A 507 3.03 -7.05 12.75
N GLY A 508 3.09 -7.72 13.91
CA GLY A 508 2.39 -7.28 15.13
C GLY A 508 2.77 -5.87 15.59
N ASN A 509 4.00 -5.43 15.29
CA ASN A 509 4.51 -4.09 15.60
C ASN A 509 3.76 -2.97 14.87
N ASP A 510 3.13 -3.29 13.73
CA ASP A 510 2.46 -2.30 12.88
C ASP A 510 0.96 -2.21 13.15
N VAL A 511 0.40 -3.14 13.93
CA VAL A 511 -1.03 -3.18 14.27
C VAL A 511 -1.51 -1.84 14.83
N SER A 512 -0.72 -1.22 15.73
CA SER A 512 -1.06 0.07 16.32
C SER A 512 -1.08 1.22 15.30
N MET A 513 -0.18 1.19 14.31
CA MET A 513 -0.12 2.15 13.20
C MET A 513 -1.31 1.96 12.25
N ILE A 514 -1.61 0.70 11.91
CA ILE A 514 -2.72 0.29 11.04
C ILE A 514 -4.06 0.72 11.63
N GLN A 515 -4.29 0.45 12.92
CA GLN A 515 -5.54 0.81 13.60
C GLN A 515 -5.69 2.32 13.83
N ALA A 516 -4.58 3.07 13.89
CA ALA A 516 -4.61 4.52 14.03
C ALA A 516 -4.96 5.24 12.73
N ALA A 517 -4.72 4.62 11.57
CA ALA A 517 -4.97 5.24 10.26
C ALA A 517 -6.47 5.31 9.93
N ASP A 518 -6.83 6.17 8.98
CA ASP A 518 -8.20 6.20 8.44
C ASP A 518 -8.51 4.94 7.61
N CYS A 519 -7.46 4.31 7.07
CA CYS A 519 -7.51 3.04 6.37
C CYS A 519 -6.27 2.21 6.68
N GLY A 520 -6.47 1.03 7.28
CA GLY A 520 -5.42 0.07 7.56
C GLY A 520 -5.33 -1.02 6.48
N ILE A 521 -4.12 -1.26 5.96
CA ILE A 521 -3.82 -2.35 5.03
C ILE A 521 -2.82 -3.30 5.70
N GLY A 522 -3.15 -4.58 5.77
CA GLY A 522 -2.29 -5.61 6.31
C GLY A 522 -1.74 -6.48 5.19
N ILE A 523 -0.43 -6.76 5.21
CA ILE A 523 0.17 -7.77 4.34
C ILE A 523 0.17 -9.12 5.09
N GLU A 524 -0.17 -10.21 4.41
CA GLU A 524 -0.02 -11.55 4.97
C GLU A 524 1.47 -11.93 4.98
N GLY A 525 2.15 -11.64 6.10
CA GLY A 525 3.55 -11.95 6.32
C GLY A 525 3.84 -13.42 6.61
N LYS A 526 5.09 -13.83 6.40
CA LYS A 526 5.59 -15.19 6.76
C LYS A 526 5.65 -15.40 8.28
N GLU A 527 5.89 -14.33 9.05
CA GLU A 527 6.07 -14.36 10.51
C GLU A 527 4.74 -14.42 11.29
N GLY A 528 3.60 -14.16 10.64
CA GLY A 528 2.27 -14.24 11.25
C GLY A 528 1.24 -13.38 10.54
N LYS A 529 -0.05 -13.61 10.85
CA LYS A 529 -1.18 -12.87 10.25
C LYS A 529 -1.72 -11.75 11.14
N GLN A 530 -0.95 -11.26 12.12
CA GLN A 530 -1.47 -10.30 13.11
C GLN A 530 -1.85 -8.95 12.50
N ALA A 531 -1.00 -8.36 11.64
CA ALA A 531 -1.32 -7.11 10.94
C ALA A 531 -2.50 -7.28 9.99
N SER A 532 -2.48 -8.34 9.17
CA SER A 532 -3.62 -8.73 8.33
C SER A 532 -4.89 -8.82 9.17
N LEU A 533 -4.85 -9.50 10.33
CA LEU A 533 -6.01 -9.69 11.20
C LEU A 533 -6.64 -8.40 11.71
N ALA A 534 -5.80 -7.41 12.02
CA ALA A 534 -6.20 -6.13 12.57
C ALA A 534 -6.49 -5.04 11.51
N ALA A 535 -6.18 -5.29 10.24
CA ALA A 535 -6.36 -4.33 9.15
C ALA A 535 -7.79 -4.32 8.60
N ASP A 536 -8.13 -3.25 7.87
CA ASP A 536 -9.40 -3.13 7.14
C ASP A 536 -9.36 -3.92 5.82
N PHE A 537 -8.20 -3.95 5.18
CA PHE A 537 -7.92 -4.70 3.96
C PHE A 537 -6.69 -5.59 4.18
N SER A 538 -6.79 -6.86 3.81
CA SER A 538 -5.66 -7.78 3.77
C SER A 538 -5.24 -7.97 2.32
N ILE A 539 -3.95 -7.80 2.02
CA ILE A 539 -3.37 -8.13 0.72
C ILE A 539 -2.19 -9.09 0.92
N THR A 540 -1.79 -9.80 -0.13
CA THR A 540 -0.70 -10.79 -0.05
C THR A 540 0.68 -10.18 -0.33
N GLN A 541 0.76 -9.11 -1.12
CA GLN A 541 2.00 -8.47 -1.54
C GLN A 541 1.81 -6.96 -1.65
N PHE A 542 2.87 -6.19 -1.45
CA PHE A 542 2.84 -4.72 -1.52
C PHE A 542 2.28 -4.21 -2.86
N LYS A 543 2.67 -4.80 -3.99
CA LYS A 543 2.26 -4.35 -5.34
C LYS A 543 0.74 -4.26 -5.55
N HIS A 544 -0.03 -5.07 -4.82
CA HIS A 544 -1.48 -5.10 -4.92
C HIS A 544 -2.14 -3.80 -4.43
N ILE A 545 -1.46 -3.00 -3.59
CA ILE A 545 -1.94 -1.68 -3.16
C ILE A 545 -2.20 -0.75 -4.36
N GLY A 546 -1.39 -0.87 -5.40
CA GLY A 546 -1.50 -0.03 -6.59
C GLY A 546 -2.87 -0.17 -7.25
N ARG A 547 -3.28 -1.42 -7.50
CA ARG A 547 -4.60 -1.71 -8.06
C ARG A 547 -5.74 -1.45 -7.08
N LEU A 548 -5.55 -1.77 -5.80
CA LEU A 548 -6.53 -1.52 -4.75
C LEU A 548 -6.92 -0.04 -4.68
N LEU A 549 -5.94 0.88 -4.77
CA LEU A 549 -6.22 2.32 -4.71
C LEU A 549 -6.67 2.89 -6.05
N MET A 550 -5.90 2.65 -7.13
CA MET A 550 -6.13 3.31 -8.42
C MET A 550 -7.43 2.86 -9.09
N VAL A 551 -7.80 1.58 -8.94
CA VAL A 551 -9.00 1.00 -9.55
C VAL A 551 -10.15 0.95 -8.55
N HIS A 552 -10.00 0.19 -7.48
CA HIS A 552 -11.11 -0.06 -6.56
C HIS A 552 -11.45 1.17 -5.72
N GLY A 553 -10.47 1.83 -5.12
CA GLY A 553 -10.71 3.06 -4.35
C GLY A 553 -11.35 4.18 -5.17
N ARG A 554 -10.87 4.37 -6.42
CA ARG A 554 -11.50 5.30 -7.37
C ARG A 554 -12.97 4.95 -7.62
N ASN A 555 -13.23 3.70 -8.00
CA ASN A 555 -14.56 3.24 -8.37
C ASN A 555 -15.50 3.35 -7.17
N SER A 556 -15.10 2.88 -5.99
CA SER A 556 -15.90 2.98 -4.76
C SER A 556 -16.28 4.43 -4.45
N TYR A 557 -15.33 5.37 -4.44
CA TYR A 557 -15.64 6.79 -4.18
C TYR A 557 -16.58 7.39 -5.24
N LYS A 558 -16.30 7.17 -6.53
CA LYS A 558 -17.11 7.73 -7.63
C LYS A 558 -18.53 7.17 -7.65
N ARG A 559 -18.69 5.87 -7.43
CA ARG A 559 -19.98 5.18 -7.42
C ARG A 559 -20.80 5.56 -6.19
N SER A 560 -20.21 5.60 -5.00
CA SER A 560 -20.89 6.11 -3.79
C SER A 560 -21.37 7.55 -3.95
N ALA A 561 -20.55 8.43 -4.52
CA ALA A 561 -20.93 9.83 -4.74
C ALA A 561 -22.12 9.95 -5.72
N ALA A 562 -22.11 9.17 -6.81
CA ALA A 562 -23.23 9.14 -7.76
C ALA A 562 -24.49 8.57 -7.12
N LEU A 563 -24.39 7.42 -6.45
CA LEU A 563 -25.50 6.76 -5.77
C LEU A 563 -26.15 7.69 -4.74
N GLY A 564 -25.35 8.36 -3.90
CA GLY A 564 -25.86 9.30 -2.91
C GLY A 564 -26.60 10.49 -3.54
N GLN A 565 -26.08 11.05 -4.64
CA GLN A 565 -26.73 12.14 -5.37
C GLN A 565 -28.07 11.71 -5.98
N PHE A 566 -28.15 10.53 -6.58
CA PHE A 566 -29.39 10.01 -7.16
C PHE A 566 -30.45 9.71 -6.10
N VAL A 567 -30.06 9.15 -4.96
CA VAL A 567 -31.03 8.90 -3.88
C VAL A 567 -31.55 10.21 -3.27
N MET A 568 -30.71 11.23 -3.11
CA MET A 568 -31.15 12.58 -2.69
C MET A 568 -32.08 13.21 -3.73
N HIS A 569 -31.74 13.10 -5.02
CA HIS A 569 -32.53 13.61 -6.13
C HIS A 569 -33.97 13.04 -6.15
N ARG A 570 -34.11 11.72 -5.95
CA ARG A 570 -35.40 11.01 -5.88
C ARG A 570 -36.35 11.56 -4.82
N GLY A 571 -35.82 11.91 -3.64
CA GLY A 571 -36.62 12.48 -2.55
C GLY A 571 -37.03 13.93 -2.82
N LEU A 572 -36.12 14.70 -3.42
CA LEU A 572 -36.35 16.11 -3.77
C LEU A 572 -37.36 16.30 -4.89
N ILE A 573 -37.40 15.43 -5.91
CA ILE A 573 -38.40 15.54 -7.00
C ILE A 573 -39.81 15.38 -6.44
N ILE A 574 -40.07 14.33 -5.66
CA ILE A 574 -41.40 14.11 -5.07
C ILE A 574 -41.83 15.29 -4.22
N SER A 575 -40.92 15.80 -3.40
CA SER A 575 -41.22 16.92 -2.51
C SER A 575 -41.49 18.21 -3.28
N THR A 576 -40.80 18.42 -4.41
CA THR A 576 -41.09 19.52 -5.34
C THR A 576 -42.46 19.36 -5.99
N MET A 577 -42.80 18.16 -6.49
CA MET A 577 -44.11 17.86 -7.06
C MET A 577 -45.23 18.11 -6.03
N GLN A 578 -45.03 17.64 -4.79
CA GLN A 578 -45.94 17.88 -3.67
C GLN A 578 -46.09 19.38 -3.37
N ALA A 579 -45.00 20.16 -3.42
CA ALA A 579 -45.06 21.60 -3.15
C ALA A 579 -45.84 22.36 -4.24
N VAL A 580 -45.62 22.02 -5.51
CA VAL A 580 -46.37 22.60 -6.64
C VAL A 580 -47.84 22.21 -6.56
N PHE A 581 -48.14 20.94 -6.30
CA PHE A 581 -49.52 20.47 -6.09
C PHE A 581 -50.20 21.25 -4.97
N SER A 582 -49.61 21.31 -3.78
CA SER A 582 -50.17 22.07 -2.65
C SER A 582 -50.37 23.55 -2.99
N SER A 583 -49.46 24.18 -3.76
CA SER A 583 -49.59 25.58 -4.15
C SER A 583 -50.77 25.83 -5.10
N VAL A 584 -51.03 24.90 -6.04
CA VAL A 584 -52.18 24.99 -6.96
C VAL A 584 -53.50 24.79 -6.22
N PHE A 585 -53.54 23.91 -5.21
CA PHE A 585 -54.73 23.67 -4.37
C PHE A 585 -54.81 24.60 -3.16
N TYR A 586 -54.60 25.90 -3.37
CA TYR A 586 -54.74 26.94 -2.32
C TYR A 586 -53.97 26.64 -1.02
N PHE A 587 -52.76 26.10 -1.15
CA PHE A 587 -51.90 25.69 -0.03
C PHE A 587 -52.57 24.65 0.89
N ALA A 588 -53.37 23.74 0.32
CA ALA A 588 -53.92 22.61 1.05
C ALA A 588 -52.84 21.57 1.39
N SER A 589 -52.85 21.10 2.64
CA SER A 589 -51.94 20.07 3.14
C SER A 589 -52.48 18.66 2.85
N VAL A 590 -52.71 18.34 1.58
CA VAL A 590 -53.21 17.03 1.11
C VAL A 590 -52.06 16.28 0.41
N PRO A 591 -51.78 15.02 0.76
CA PRO A 591 -50.75 14.23 0.08
C PRO A 591 -51.16 13.91 -1.35
N LEU A 592 -50.27 14.18 -2.30
CA LEU A 592 -50.40 13.84 -3.72
C LEU A 592 -50.38 12.32 -3.93
N TYR A 593 -49.42 11.64 -3.31
CA TYR A 593 -49.25 10.19 -3.39
C TYR A 593 -49.51 9.57 -2.00
N GLN A 594 -50.26 8.46 -1.96
CA GLN A 594 -50.67 7.83 -0.71
C GLN A 594 -50.34 6.33 -0.66
N GLY A 595 -50.17 5.81 0.55
CA GLY A 595 -50.03 4.38 0.84
C GLY A 595 -48.90 3.69 0.09
N PHE A 596 -49.22 2.57 -0.58
CA PHE A 596 -48.24 1.70 -1.23
C PHE A 596 -47.50 2.36 -2.41
N LEU A 597 -48.02 3.42 -3.02
CA LEU A 597 -47.33 4.12 -4.12
C LEU A 597 -46.03 4.76 -3.66
N MET A 598 -46.06 5.42 -2.49
CA MET A 598 -44.88 6.05 -1.89
C MET A 598 -43.86 5.01 -1.43
N VAL A 599 -44.34 3.90 -0.85
CA VAL A 599 -43.48 2.79 -0.43
C VAL A 599 -42.82 2.15 -1.66
N GLY A 600 -43.62 1.80 -2.68
CA GLY A 600 -43.15 1.16 -3.92
C GLY A 600 -42.18 2.04 -4.70
N TYR A 601 -42.39 3.36 -4.73
CA TYR A 601 -41.43 4.30 -5.31
C TYR A 601 -40.06 4.20 -4.64
N ALA A 602 -40.02 4.25 -3.30
CA ALA A 602 -38.77 4.24 -2.57
C ALA A 602 -38.04 2.88 -2.63
N THR A 603 -38.77 1.78 -2.62
CA THR A 603 -38.21 0.43 -2.40
C THR A 603 -38.12 -0.46 -3.65
N ILE A 604 -39.03 -0.31 -4.62
CA ILE A 604 -39.15 -1.23 -5.77
C ILE A 604 -38.87 -0.50 -7.08
N TYR A 605 -39.70 0.48 -7.45
CA TYR A 605 -39.76 1.00 -8.83
C TYR A 605 -38.52 1.78 -9.27
N THR A 606 -37.79 2.38 -8.33
CA THR A 606 -36.59 3.17 -8.65
C THR A 606 -35.36 2.70 -7.87
N MET A 607 -35.45 1.55 -7.18
CA MET A 607 -34.34 0.99 -6.41
C MET A 607 -33.33 0.31 -7.32
N PHE A 608 -33.76 -0.67 -8.14
CA PHE A 608 -32.83 -1.47 -8.94
C PHE A 608 -31.94 -0.65 -9.89
N PRO A 609 -32.43 0.35 -10.63
CA PRO A 609 -31.62 1.10 -11.60
C PRO A 609 -30.63 2.01 -10.88
N VAL A 610 -31.07 2.68 -9.82
CA VAL A 610 -30.21 3.52 -8.99
C VAL A 610 -29.14 2.70 -8.28
N PHE A 611 -29.50 1.54 -7.73
CA PHE A 611 -28.53 0.64 -7.10
C PHE A 611 -27.55 0.05 -8.13
N SER A 612 -27.98 -0.18 -9.38
CA SER A 612 -27.10 -0.68 -10.44
C SER A 612 -25.93 0.24 -10.76
N LEU A 613 -25.98 1.53 -10.37
CA LEU A 613 -24.86 2.48 -10.48
C LEU A 613 -23.60 2.04 -9.71
N VAL A 614 -23.74 1.11 -8.76
CA VAL A 614 -22.62 0.39 -8.10
C VAL A 614 -21.72 -0.35 -9.11
N LEU A 615 -22.20 -0.59 -10.33
CA LEU A 615 -21.45 -1.24 -11.40
C LEU A 615 -20.80 -0.25 -12.40
N ASP A 616 -21.11 1.06 -12.33
CA ASP A 616 -20.65 2.05 -13.32
C ASP A 616 -19.13 2.25 -13.25
N GLN A 617 -18.47 2.41 -14.39
CA GLN A 617 -17.03 2.67 -14.45
C GLN A 617 -16.81 3.96 -15.23
N ASP A 618 -16.07 4.90 -14.64
CA ASP A 618 -15.74 6.13 -15.35
C ASP A 618 -14.53 5.96 -16.28
N VAL A 619 -13.61 5.07 -15.93
CA VAL A 619 -12.40 4.73 -16.68
C VAL A 619 -12.14 3.23 -16.56
N LYS A 620 -11.61 2.60 -17.62
CA LYS A 620 -11.22 1.18 -17.60
C LYS A 620 -10.05 0.94 -16.61
N PRO A 621 -9.95 -0.23 -15.97
CA PRO A 621 -8.89 -0.53 -14.99
C PRO A 621 -7.46 -0.31 -15.52
N GLU A 622 -7.19 -0.72 -16.76
CA GLU A 622 -5.87 -0.55 -17.40
C GLU A 622 -5.47 0.93 -17.53
N MET A 623 -6.43 1.78 -17.93
CA MET A 623 -6.20 3.22 -18.07
C MET A 623 -6.02 3.90 -16.71
N ALA A 624 -6.69 3.42 -15.66
CA ALA A 624 -6.50 3.94 -14.30
C ALA A 624 -5.10 3.64 -13.75
N LEU A 625 -4.52 2.49 -14.12
CA LEU A 625 -3.14 2.12 -13.77
C LEU A 625 -2.11 2.86 -14.63
N LEU A 626 -2.39 3.06 -15.92
CA LEU A 626 -1.50 3.79 -16.84
C LEU A 626 -1.42 5.29 -16.50
N TYR A 627 -2.53 5.89 -16.06
CA TYR A 627 -2.62 7.32 -15.72
C TYR A 627 -2.99 7.55 -14.24
N PRO A 628 -2.07 7.27 -13.29
CA PRO A 628 -2.33 7.39 -11.85
C PRO A 628 -2.69 8.81 -11.41
N GLU A 629 -2.30 9.84 -12.16
CA GLU A 629 -2.65 11.25 -11.93
C GLU A 629 -4.16 11.49 -11.81
N LEU A 630 -4.98 10.62 -12.43
CA LEU A 630 -6.43 10.67 -12.32
C LEU A 630 -6.93 10.48 -10.88
N TYR A 631 -6.14 9.86 -10.01
CA TYR A 631 -6.42 9.71 -8.59
C TYR A 631 -6.33 11.05 -7.84
N LYS A 632 -5.38 11.93 -8.22
CA LYS A 632 -5.19 13.25 -7.63
C LYS A 632 -6.44 14.14 -7.71
N ASP A 633 -7.29 13.92 -8.70
CA ASP A 633 -8.57 14.64 -8.83
C ASP A 633 -9.64 14.19 -7.84
N LEU A 634 -9.53 12.97 -7.29
CA LEU A 634 -10.46 12.42 -6.30
C LEU A 634 -10.25 13.05 -4.93
N THR A 635 -8.98 13.26 -4.54
CA THR A 635 -8.61 13.83 -3.23
C THR A 635 -9.20 15.22 -2.98
N LYS A 636 -9.53 15.96 -4.05
CA LYS A 636 -10.21 17.27 -4.00
C LYS A 636 -11.68 17.20 -3.58
N GLY A 637 -12.28 16.01 -3.51
CA GLY A 637 -13.67 15.84 -3.07
C GLY A 637 -14.74 16.42 -4.01
N ARG A 638 -14.38 16.72 -5.27
CA ARG A 638 -15.29 17.44 -6.21
C ARG A 638 -16.53 16.65 -6.60
N SER A 639 -16.51 15.31 -6.48
CA SER A 639 -17.64 14.46 -6.86
C SER A 639 -18.83 14.64 -5.93
N LEU A 640 -18.58 14.89 -4.64
CA LEU A 640 -19.60 15.08 -3.61
C LEU A 640 -19.34 16.40 -2.85
N SER A 641 -19.55 17.51 -3.54
CA SER A 641 -19.40 18.87 -3.00
C SER A 641 -20.75 19.58 -2.84
N PHE A 642 -20.80 20.63 -2.02
CA PHE A 642 -21.99 21.48 -1.91
C PHE A 642 -22.40 22.09 -3.27
N LYS A 643 -21.43 22.38 -4.15
CA LYS A 643 -21.69 22.86 -5.51
C LYS A 643 -22.41 21.81 -6.36
N THR A 644 -21.94 20.57 -6.36
CA THR A 644 -22.60 19.48 -7.10
C THR A 644 -23.97 19.16 -6.51
N PHE A 645 -24.09 19.21 -5.18
CA PHE A 645 -25.36 19.05 -4.49
C PHE A 645 -26.39 20.10 -4.92
N LEU A 646 -26.02 21.40 -4.92
CA LEU A 646 -26.92 22.47 -5.35
C LEU A 646 -27.37 22.32 -6.80
N ILE A 647 -26.49 21.87 -7.70
CA ILE A 647 -26.86 21.56 -9.08
C ILE A 647 -27.93 20.47 -9.13
N TRP A 648 -27.78 19.40 -8.35
CA TRP A 648 -28.79 18.33 -8.27
C TRP A 648 -30.11 18.80 -7.66
N VAL A 649 -30.08 19.68 -6.65
CA VAL A 649 -31.28 20.32 -6.10
C VAL A 649 -32.03 21.11 -7.16
N LEU A 650 -31.31 21.92 -7.96
CA LEU A 650 -31.92 22.69 -9.06
C LEU A 650 -32.51 21.77 -10.14
N ILE A 651 -31.83 20.67 -10.46
CA ILE A 651 -32.35 19.65 -11.38
C ILE A 651 -33.64 19.04 -10.83
N SER A 652 -33.68 18.65 -9.55
CA SER A 652 -34.89 18.13 -8.90
C SER A 652 -36.06 19.12 -8.93
N ILE A 653 -35.80 20.40 -8.65
CA ILE A 653 -36.83 21.44 -8.65
C ILE A 653 -37.39 21.63 -10.07
N TYR A 654 -36.51 21.67 -11.08
CA TYR A 654 -36.91 21.78 -12.49
C TYR A 654 -37.76 20.60 -12.94
N GLN A 655 -37.29 19.37 -12.72
CA GLN A 655 -38.00 18.16 -13.15
C GLN A 655 -39.31 17.98 -12.40
N GLY A 656 -39.31 18.15 -11.07
CA GLY A 656 -40.54 18.05 -10.27
C GLY A 656 -41.58 19.11 -10.65
N GLY A 657 -41.13 20.34 -10.96
CA GLY A 657 -42.00 21.40 -11.45
C GLY A 657 -42.65 21.07 -12.79
N ILE A 658 -41.86 20.59 -13.76
CA ILE A 658 -42.36 20.21 -15.10
C ILE A 658 -43.30 19.01 -15.02
N LEU A 659 -42.97 18.01 -14.21
CA LEU A 659 -43.81 16.82 -14.06
C LEU A 659 -45.20 17.19 -13.55
N MET A 660 -45.27 18.04 -12.51
CA MET A 660 -46.55 18.46 -11.94
C MET A 660 -47.30 19.44 -12.86
N TYR A 661 -46.64 20.50 -13.32
CA TYR A 661 -47.29 21.51 -14.15
C TYR A 661 -47.69 20.95 -15.52
N GLY A 662 -46.86 20.10 -16.12
CA GLY A 662 -47.18 19.41 -17.37
C GLY A 662 -48.35 18.43 -17.22
N ALA A 663 -48.46 17.73 -16.09
CA ALA A 663 -49.62 16.89 -15.81
C ALA A 663 -50.91 17.71 -15.72
N LEU A 664 -50.87 18.90 -15.09
CA LEU A 664 -52.04 19.78 -15.00
C LEU A 664 -52.45 20.38 -16.35
N LEU A 665 -51.48 20.85 -17.15
CA LEU A 665 -51.75 21.51 -18.44
C LEU A 665 -52.18 20.54 -19.55
N LEU A 666 -51.53 19.38 -19.69
CA LEU A 666 -51.83 18.46 -20.78
C LEU A 666 -53.07 17.61 -20.52
N PHE A 667 -53.49 17.49 -19.25
CA PHE A 667 -54.63 16.67 -18.83
C PHE A 667 -55.68 17.49 -18.05
N GLU A 668 -55.92 18.73 -18.47
CA GLU A 668 -56.93 19.62 -17.84
C GLU A 668 -58.32 18.94 -17.76
N SER A 669 -58.71 18.20 -18.79
CA SER A 669 -60.01 17.51 -18.87
C SER A 669 -60.09 16.22 -18.03
N GLU A 670 -58.97 15.70 -17.55
CA GLU A 670 -58.83 14.37 -16.92
C GLU A 670 -58.16 14.49 -15.54
N PHE A 671 -58.39 15.61 -14.86
CA PHE A 671 -57.76 15.95 -13.58
C PHE A 671 -57.96 14.88 -12.48
N VAL A 672 -59.06 14.11 -12.54
CA VAL A 672 -59.33 13.01 -11.60
C VAL A 672 -58.19 11.98 -11.58
N HIS A 673 -57.50 11.79 -12.71
CA HIS A 673 -56.41 10.82 -12.86
C HIS A 673 -55.01 11.43 -12.66
N VAL A 674 -54.90 12.64 -12.07
CA VAL A 674 -53.63 13.36 -11.89
C VAL A 674 -52.56 12.54 -11.14
N VAL A 675 -52.98 11.68 -10.21
CA VAL A 675 -52.09 10.79 -9.45
C VAL A 675 -51.44 9.77 -10.38
N ALA A 676 -52.23 9.05 -11.18
CA ALA A 676 -51.74 8.04 -12.13
C ALA A 676 -50.85 8.67 -13.22
N ILE A 677 -51.26 9.82 -13.77
CA ILE A 677 -50.51 10.55 -14.80
C ILE A 677 -49.14 11.00 -14.26
N SER A 678 -49.15 11.74 -13.16
CA SER A 678 -47.92 12.32 -12.60
C SER A 678 -46.97 11.25 -12.06
N PHE A 679 -47.49 10.16 -11.48
CA PHE A 679 -46.68 9.05 -10.99
C PHE A 679 -46.04 8.24 -12.13
N THR A 680 -46.78 7.97 -13.21
CA THR A 680 -46.21 7.32 -14.42
C THR A 680 -45.10 8.19 -15.02
N ALA A 681 -45.35 9.49 -15.18
CA ALA A 681 -44.36 10.43 -15.70
C ALA A 681 -43.12 10.50 -14.81
N LEU A 682 -43.30 10.47 -13.48
CA LEU A 682 -42.21 10.44 -12.50
C LEU A 682 -41.33 9.20 -12.64
N ILE A 683 -41.92 7.99 -12.66
CA ILE A 683 -41.17 6.74 -12.80
C ILE A 683 -40.38 6.72 -14.12
N LEU A 684 -41.03 7.03 -15.24
CA LEU A 684 -40.37 7.04 -16.54
C LEU A 684 -39.23 8.09 -16.62
N THR A 685 -39.40 9.23 -15.97
CA THR A 685 -38.37 10.27 -15.88
C THR A 685 -37.17 9.81 -15.07
N GLU A 686 -37.38 9.15 -13.93
CA GLU A 686 -36.31 8.61 -13.09
C GLU A 686 -35.51 7.51 -13.83
N LEU A 687 -36.20 6.54 -14.45
CA LEU A 687 -35.56 5.49 -15.25
C LEU A 687 -34.73 6.09 -16.40
N LEU A 688 -35.32 7.03 -17.15
CA LEU A 688 -34.61 7.70 -18.23
C LEU A 688 -33.41 8.52 -17.73
N MET A 689 -33.53 9.19 -16.58
CA MET A 689 -32.46 9.99 -16.00
C MET A 689 -31.26 9.14 -15.55
N VAL A 690 -31.52 7.96 -14.99
CA VAL A 690 -30.47 6.97 -14.67
C VAL A 690 -29.80 6.48 -15.96
N ALA A 691 -30.58 6.05 -16.95
CA ALA A 691 -30.07 5.58 -18.24
C ALA A 691 -29.19 6.62 -18.96
N LEU A 692 -29.56 7.91 -18.92
CA LEU A 692 -28.78 9.01 -19.51
C LEU A 692 -27.52 9.36 -18.70
N THR A 693 -27.37 8.81 -17.49
CA THR A 693 -26.26 9.10 -16.59
C THR A 693 -25.20 8.02 -16.54
N ILE A 694 -25.56 6.76 -16.78
CA ILE A 694 -24.64 5.66 -16.97
C ILE A 694 -23.57 6.02 -18.01
N ARG A 695 -22.30 5.76 -17.70
CA ARG A 695 -21.18 5.98 -18.63
C ARG A 695 -20.86 4.71 -19.39
N THR A 696 -20.77 3.60 -18.67
CA THR A 696 -20.46 2.28 -19.22
C THR A 696 -21.59 1.32 -18.91
N TRP A 697 -22.24 0.81 -19.95
CA TRP A 697 -23.34 -0.14 -19.78
C TRP A 697 -22.82 -1.51 -19.37
N HIS A 698 -23.27 -1.98 -18.21
CA HIS A 698 -23.14 -3.38 -17.80
C HIS A 698 -24.49 -4.08 -18.01
N TRP A 699 -24.49 -5.37 -18.38
CA TRP A 699 -25.71 -6.11 -18.70
C TRP A 699 -26.73 -6.11 -17.54
N LEU A 700 -26.26 -6.21 -16.29
CA LEU A 700 -27.11 -6.11 -15.09
C LEU A 700 -27.83 -4.75 -14.97
N MET A 701 -27.25 -3.65 -15.45
CA MET A 701 -27.92 -2.34 -15.41
C MET A 701 -29.11 -2.32 -16.37
N VAL A 702 -28.94 -2.89 -17.56
CA VAL A 702 -30.01 -3.03 -18.55
C VAL A 702 -31.15 -3.87 -17.97
N VAL A 703 -30.82 -5.01 -17.35
CA VAL A 703 -31.80 -5.86 -16.67
C VAL A 703 -32.50 -5.11 -15.53
N ALA A 704 -31.78 -4.31 -14.74
CA ALA A 704 -32.35 -3.55 -13.64
C ALA A 704 -33.37 -2.49 -14.10
N GLU A 705 -33.11 -1.81 -15.22
CA GLU A 705 -34.04 -0.87 -15.85
C GLU A 705 -35.34 -1.57 -16.30
N PHE A 706 -35.22 -2.66 -17.07
CA PHE A 706 -36.38 -3.41 -17.54
C PHE A 706 -37.16 -4.08 -16.40
N LEU A 707 -36.46 -4.60 -15.39
CA LEU A 707 -37.09 -5.20 -14.21
C LEU A 707 -37.91 -4.17 -13.44
N SER A 708 -37.38 -2.95 -13.26
CA SER A 708 -38.10 -1.87 -12.58
C SER A 708 -39.32 -1.40 -13.34
N LEU A 709 -39.19 -1.25 -14.67
CA LEU A 709 -40.32 -0.96 -15.53
C LEU A 709 -41.37 -2.07 -15.47
N GLY A 710 -40.94 -3.33 -15.50
CA GLY A 710 -41.82 -4.51 -15.36
C GLY A 710 -42.55 -4.55 -14.01
N CYS A 711 -41.85 -4.28 -12.90
CA CYS A 711 -42.46 -4.17 -11.57
C CYS A 711 -43.49 -3.04 -11.51
N TYR A 712 -43.22 -1.91 -12.15
CA TYR A 712 -44.17 -0.80 -12.24
C TYR A 712 -45.41 -1.19 -13.03
N VAL A 713 -45.25 -1.74 -14.24
CA VAL A 713 -46.36 -2.21 -15.09
C VAL A 713 -47.18 -3.29 -14.39
N ALA A 714 -46.54 -4.23 -13.71
CA ALA A 714 -47.25 -5.23 -12.91
C ALA A 714 -48.07 -4.58 -11.79
N SER A 715 -47.52 -3.57 -11.11
CA SER A 715 -48.24 -2.89 -10.04
C SER A 715 -49.49 -2.14 -10.50
N LEU A 716 -49.53 -1.68 -11.76
CA LEU A 716 -50.73 -1.10 -12.36
C LEU A 716 -51.87 -2.13 -12.50
N ALA A 717 -51.55 -3.43 -12.62
CA ALA A 717 -52.56 -4.49 -12.69
C ALA A 717 -53.05 -4.93 -11.30
N PHE A 718 -52.19 -4.88 -10.27
CA PHE A 718 -52.48 -5.41 -8.93
C PHE A 718 -52.93 -4.35 -7.90
N LEU A 719 -52.52 -3.08 -8.03
CA LEU A 719 -52.85 -1.99 -7.09
C LEU A 719 -53.99 -1.08 -7.60
N ASN A 720 -55.02 -1.67 -8.18
CA ASN A 720 -56.15 -0.92 -8.77
C ASN A 720 -56.81 0.04 -7.76
N GLU A 721 -56.95 -0.36 -6.48
CA GLU A 721 -57.54 0.46 -5.41
C GLU A 721 -56.81 1.79 -5.16
N TYR A 722 -55.51 1.89 -5.48
CA TYR A 722 -54.70 3.10 -5.26
C TYR A 722 -54.63 4.00 -6.50
N PHE A 723 -54.88 3.46 -7.68
CA PHE A 723 -54.88 4.20 -8.94
C PHE A 723 -56.28 4.70 -9.33
N GLY A 724 -57.35 4.12 -8.77
CA GLY A 724 -58.68 4.71 -8.76
C GLY A 724 -59.77 3.77 -8.25
N ASP A 725 -60.49 4.18 -7.20
CA ASP A 725 -61.86 3.74 -6.97
C ASP A 725 -62.67 4.89 -6.35
N PHE A 726 -63.48 5.56 -7.16
CA PHE A 726 -64.68 6.24 -6.68
C PHE A 726 -65.82 5.23 -6.81
N HIS A 727 -66.25 4.70 -5.67
CA HIS A 727 -67.40 3.80 -5.53
C HIS A 727 -68.61 4.31 -6.35
N VAL A 728 -68.93 3.64 -7.46
CA VAL A 728 -70.26 3.74 -8.08
C VAL A 728 -71.04 2.49 -7.68
N THR A 729 -71.93 2.68 -6.71
CA THR A 729 -72.91 1.69 -6.27
C THR A 729 -73.84 1.35 -7.43
N GLY A 730 -73.68 0.17 -8.03
CA GLY A 730 -74.57 -0.30 -9.09
C GLY A 730 -74.28 -1.72 -9.49
N SER A 731 -75.12 -2.66 -9.02
CA SER A 731 -75.10 -4.07 -9.43
C SER A 731 -75.20 -4.21 -10.95
N HIS A 732 -74.10 -4.54 -11.62
CA HIS A 732 -74.14 -5.43 -12.80
C HIS A 732 -72.74 -5.91 -13.24
N TYR A 733 -72.66 -7.25 -13.37
CA TYR A 733 -71.69 -8.06 -14.13
C TYR A 733 -70.32 -8.44 -13.54
N LEU A 734 -70.32 -9.70 -13.09
CA LEU A 734 -69.26 -10.55 -12.54
C LEU A 734 -68.14 -10.97 -13.54
N PHE A 735 -67.93 -10.28 -14.66
CA PHE A 735 -66.92 -10.67 -15.67
C PHE A 735 -66.01 -9.52 -16.16
N SER A 736 -66.20 -8.29 -15.67
CA SER A 736 -65.37 -7.11 -15.97
C SER A 736 -64.42 -6.77 -14.80
N HIS A 737 -63.98 -7.77 -14.04
CA HIS A 737 -63.30 -7.57 -12.75
C HIS A 737 -61.75 -7.50 -12.83
N PHE A 738 -61.19 -7.35 -14.03
CA PHE A 738 -59.74 -7.38 -14.25
C PHE A 738 -59.14 -6.15 -14.95
N VAL A 739 -59.97 -5.18 -15.38
CA VAL A 739 -59.49 -3.94 -16.00
C VAL A 739 -60.18 -2.77 -15.30
N SER A 740 -59.47 -2.14 -14.37
CA SER A 740 -59.87 -0.86 -13.78
C SER A 740 -59.94 0.22 -14.87
N ALA A 741 -60.81 1.22 -14.69
CA ALA A 741 -60.98 2.33 -15.65
C ALA A 741 -59.64 3.06 -15.94
N ASP A 742 -58.75 3.11 -14.95
CA ASP A 742 -57.40 3.67 -15.08
C ASP A 742 -56.46 2.84 -15.96
N VAL A 743 -56.55 1.51 -15.98
CA VAL A 743 -55.72 0.68 -16.87
C VAL A 743 -56.14 0.87 -18.34
N ALA A 744 -57.44 1.02 -18.60
CA ALA A 744 -57.95 1.39 -19.92
C ALA A 744 -57.50 2.82 -20.33
N PHE A 745 -57.45 3.76 -19.37
CA PHE A 745 -56.96 5.12 -19.60
C PHE A 745 -55.45 5.17 -19.89
N ILE A 746 -54.63 4.49 -19.07
CA ILE A 746 -53.16 4.43 -19.22
C ILE A 746 -52.73 3.78 -20.55
N THR A 747 -53.53 2.83 -21.06
CA THR A 747 -53.26 2.18 -22.36
C THR A 747 -53.71 3.00 -23.57
N THR A 748 -54.35 4.16 -23.35
CA THR A 748 -54.79 5.03 -24.45
C THR A 748 -53.59 5.73 -25.10
N VAL A 749 -53.62 5.84 -26.43
CA VAL A 749 -52.57 6.53 -27.21
C VAL A 749 -52.39 7.99 -26.76
N THR A 750 -53.47 8.65 -26.34
CA THR A 750 -53.46 10.02 -25.80
C THR A 750 -52.65 10.12 -24.52
N PHE A 751 -52.81 9.17 -23.60
CA PHE A 751 -52.02 9.10 -22.38
C PHE A 751 -50.53 8.91 -22.71
N LEU A 752 -50.22 7.94 -23.57
CA LEU A 752 -48.85 7.57 -23.89
C LEU A 752 -48.06 8.74 -24.50
N TRP A 753 -48.61 9.45 -25.49
CA TRP A 753 -47.88 10.56 -26.11
C TRP A 753 -47.75 11.75 -25.17
N LYS A 754 -48.79 12.08 -24.38
CA LYS A 754 -48.76 13.21 -23.44
C LYS A 754 -47.75 12.96 -22.31
N VAL A 755 -47.77 11.77 -21.70
CA VAL A 755 -46.78 11.40 -20.67
C VAL A 755 -45.37 11.37 -21.25
N SER A 756 -45.19 10.81 -22.45
CA SER A 756 -43.89 10.82 -23.14
C SER A 756 -43.41 12.25 -23.39
N ALA A 757 -44.30 13.18 -23.78
CA ALA A 757 -43.95 14.59 -23.97
C ALA A 757 -43.48 15.24 -22.65
N ILE A 758 -44.17 14.99 -21.54
CA ILE A 758 -43.75 15.49 -20.22
C ILE A 758 -42.36 14.94 -19.85
N THR A 759 -42.14 13.63 -19.99
CA THR A 759 -40.85 12.99 -19.70
C THR A 759 -39.72 13.53 -20.58
N VAL A 760 -39.97 13.75 -21.87
CA VAL A 760 -38.98 14.33 -22.80
C VAL A 760 -38.64 15.76 -22.41
N VAL A 761 -39.62 16.62 -22.11
CA VAL A 761 -39.37 18.01 -21.70
C VAL A 761 -38.64 18.10 -20.35
N SER A 762 -38.89 17.14 -19.46
CA SER A 762 -38.18 17.01 -18.19
C SER A 762 -36.70 16.63 -18.36
N CYS A 763 -36.37 15.68 -19.25
CA CYS A 763 -35.01 15.14 -19.37
C CYS A 763 -34.14 15.79 -20.47
N LEU A 764 -34.74 16.19 -21.60
CA LEU A 764 -34.00 16.62 -22.80
C LEU A 764 -33.12 17.86 -22.56
N PRO A 765 -33.60 18.94 -21.91
CA PRO A 765 -32.78 20.13 -21.68
C PRO A 765 -31.56 19.83 -20.79
N LEU A 766 -31.71 18.95 -19.81
CA LEU A 766 -30.62 18.51 -18.93
C LEU A 766 -29.56 17.71 -19.70
N TYR A 767 -30.01 16.85 -20.61
CA TYR A 767 -29.11 16.10 -21.49
C TYR A 767 -28.33 17.03 -22.43
N ILE A 768 -29.00 18.01 -23.04
CA ILE A 768 -28.37 19.01 -23.91
C ILE A 768 -27.31 19.79 -23.12
N LEU A 769 -27.64 20.29 -21.93
CA LEU A 769 -26.68 21.01 -21.07
C LEU A 769 -25.48 20.14 -20.70
N LYS A 770 -25.71 18.87 -20.38
CA LYS A 770 -24.64 17.90 -20.07
C LYS A 770 -23.75 17.64 -21.29
N TYR A 771 -24.34 17.48 -22.48
CA TYR A 771 -23.61 17.29 -23.73
C TYR A 771 -22.77 18.52 -24.08
N LEU A 772 -23.35 19.72 -24.02
CA LEU A 772 -22.64 20.98 -24.26
C LEU A 772 -21.47 21.15 -23.28
N LYS A 773 -21.70 20.87 -21.99
CA LYS A 773 -20.63 20.93 -20.98
C LYS A 773 -19.49 19.95 -21.28
N ARG A 774 -19.80 18.72 -21.69
CA ARG A 774 -18.77 17.74 -22.09
C ARG A 774 -17.99 18.20 -23.31
N LYS A 775 -18.65 18.86 -24.28
CA LYS A 775 -18.02 19.36 -25.50
C LYS A 775 -17.12 20.58 -25.26
N PHE A 776 -17.57 21.55 -24.45
CA PHE A 776 -16.84 22.80 -24.21
C PHE A 776 -15.84 22.73 -23.05
N SER A 777 -16.06 21.85 -22.07
CA SER A 777 -15.20 21.67 -20.90
C SER A 777 -15.04 20.18 -20.56
N PRO A 778 -14.37 19.38 -21.43
CA PRO A 778 -14.20 17.95 -21.23
C PRO A 778 -13.44 17.65 -19.93
N PRO A 779 -13.89 16.67 -19.12
CA PRO A 779 -13.17 16.26 -17.91
C PRO A 779 -11.80 15.64 -18.26
N SER A 780 -10.83 15.72 -17.35
CA SER A 780 -9.44 15.30 -17.57
C SER A 780 -9.31 13.89 -18.19
N TYR A 781 -10.12 12.94 -17.73
CA TYR A 781 -10.10 11.55 -18.22
C TYR A 781 -10.63 11.39 -19.65
N SER A 782 -11.53 12.26 -20.11
CA SER A 782 -12.09 12.14 -21.47
C SER A 782 -11.08 12.47 -22.57
N LYS A 783 -9.99 13.15 -22.22
CA LYS A 783 -8.85 13.39 -23.13
C LYS A 783 -8.01 12.13 -23.37
N LEU A 784 -8.13 11.11 -22.52
CA LEU A 784 -7.34 9.87 -22.56
C LEU A 784 -8.03 8.74 -23.34
N THR A 785 -9.33 8.88 -23.60
CA THR A 785 -10.16 7.94 -24.38
C THR A 785 -10.35 8.34 -25.84
N SER A 786 -9.70 9.43 -26.27
CA SER A 786 -9.76 9.93 -27.65
C SER A 786 -8.73 9.28 -28.55
#